data_AF-E9PFZ2-F1
#
_entry.id   AF-E9PFZ2-F1
#
_cell.length_a   1.000
_cell.length_b   1.000
_cell.length_c   1.000
_cell.angle_alpha   90.00
_cell.angle_beta   90.00
_cell.angle_gamma   90.00
#
_symmetry.space_group_name_H-M   'P 1'
#
loop_
_entity.id
_entity.type
_entity.pdbx_description
1 polymer ?
#
loop_
_entity_poly.entity_id
_entity_poly.type
_entity_poly.pdbx_seq_one_letter_code
_entity_poly.pdbx_strand_id
1 'polypeptide(L)'
;MKILILGIFLFLCSTPAWAKEKHYYIGIIETTWDYASDHGEKKLISVDTEHSNIYLQNGPDRIGRLYKKALYLQYTDETFRTTIEKPVWLGFLGPIIKAETGDKVYVHLKNLASRPYTFHSHGITYYKEHEGAIYPDNTTDFQRADDKVYPGEQYTYMLLATEEQSPGEGDGNCVTRIYHSHIDAPKDIASGLIGPLIICKKDSLDKEKEKHIDREFVVMFSVVDENFSWYLEDNIKTYCSEPEKVDKDNEDFQESNRMYSVNGYTFGSLPGLSMCAEDRVKWYLFGMGNEVDVHAAFFHGQALTNKNYRIDTINLFPATLFDAYMVAQNPGEWMLSCQNLNHLKAGLQAFFQVQECNKSSSKDNIRGKHVRHYYIAAEEIIWNYAPSGIDIFTKENLTAPGSDSAVFFEQGTTRIGGSYKKLVYREYTDASFTNRKERGPEEEHLGILGPVIWAEVGDTIRVTFHNKGAYPLSIEPIGVRFNKNNEGTYYSPNYNPQSRSVPPSASHVAPTETFTYEWTVPKEVGPTNADPVCLAKMYYSAVEPTKDIFTGLIGPMKICKKGSLHANGRQKDVDKEFYLFPTVFDENESLLLEDNIRMFTTAPDQVDKEDEDFQESNKMHWTFNVECLTTDHYTGGMKQKYTVNQCRRQSEDSTFYLGERTYYIAAVEVEWDYSPQREWEKELHHLQEQNVSNAFLDKGEFYIGSKYKKVVYRQYTDSTFRVPVERKAEEEHLGILGPQLHADVGDKVKIIFKNMATRPYSIHAHGVQTESSTVTPTLPGETLTYVWKIPERSGAGTEDSACIPWAYYSTVDQVKDLYSGLIGPLIVCRRPYLKVFNPRRKLEFALLFLVFDENESWYLDDNIKTYSDHPEKVNKDDEEFIESNKMHAINGRMFGNLQGLTMHVGDEVNWYLMGMGNEIDLHTVHFHGHSFQYKHLLRLTGEYGM
;
A
#
# COMPACT_ATOMS: atom_id res chain seq x y z
N MET A 1 -21.98 -59.30 -27.97
CA MET A 1 -22.93 -58.87 -26.91
C MET A 1 -22.38 -58.87 -25.47
N LYS A 2 -21.11 -59.25 -25.20
CA LYS A 2 -20.52 -59.14 -23.84
C LYS A 2 -19.61 -57.92 -23.59
N ILE A 3 -19.18 -57.23 -24.64
CA ILE A 3 -18.30 -56.04 -24.53
C ILE A 3 -19.12 -54.75 -24.32
N LEU A 4 -20.32 -54.66 -24.88
CA LEU A 4 -21.18 -53.47 -24.78
C LEU A 4 -21.71 -53.20 -23.36
N ILE A 5 -21.83 -54.23 -22.53
CA ILE A 5 -22.34 -54.11 -21.14
C ILE A 5 -21.24 -53.60 -20.19
N LEU A 6 -19.96 -53.89 -20.47
CA LEU A 6 -18.84 -53.41 -19.65
C LEU A 6 -18.59 -51.91 -19.84
N GLY A 7 -18.79 -51.40 -21.06
CA GLY A 7 -18.68 -49.96 -21.35
C GLY A 7 -19.76 -49.11 -20.67
N ILE A 8 -20.98 -49.64 -20.53
CA ILE A 8 -22.08 -48.93 -19.86
C ILE A 8 -21.88 -48.92 -18.32
N PHE A 9 -21.31 -49.97 -17.74
CA PHE A 9 -21.01 -50.00 -16.30
C PHE A 9 -19.86 -49.05 -15.90
N LEU A 10 -18.86 -48.87 -16.77
CA LEU A 10 -17.79 -47.88 -16.57
C LEU A 10 -18.26 -46.44 -16.74
N PHE A 11 -19.32 -46.19 -17.51
CA PHE A 11 -19.94 -44.86 -17.65
C PHE A 11 -20.92 -44.50 -16.51
N LEU A 12 -21.25 -45.46 -15.63
CA LEU A 12 -22.13 -45.29 -14.47
C LEU A 12 -21.38 -45.25 -13.12
N CYS A 13 -20.06 -45.42 -13.13
CA CYS A 13 -19.20 -45.31 -11.93
C CYS A 13 -18.32 -44.05 -11.89
N SER A 14 -18.43 -43.14 -12.86
CA SER A 14 -18.06 -41.74 -12.61
C SER A 14 -19.16 -41.11 -11.74
N THR A 15 -19.01 -41.19 -10.42
CA THR A 15 -19.79 -40.33 -9.52
C THR A 15 -19.55 -38.89 -9.97
N PRO A 16 -20.56 -38.11 -10.36
CA PRO A 16 -20.38 -36.67 -10.43
C PRO A 16 -19.96 -36.23 -9.04
N ALA A 17 -18.78 -35.60 -8.90
CA ALA A 17 -18.33 -35.08 -7.63
C ALA A 17 -19.31 -33.97 -7.22
N TRP A 18 -20.28 -34.32 -6.37
CA TRP A 18 -21.30 -33.42 -5.86
C TRP A 18 -20.63 -32.24 -5.15
N ALA A 19 -21.26 -31.07 -5.22
CA ALA A 19 -20.92 -29.93 -4.38
C ALA A 19 -20.89 -30.37 -2.91
N LYS A 20 -19.79 -30.12 -2.20
CA LYS A 20 -19.68 -30.46 -0.78
C LYS A 20 -20.38 -29.35 0.01
N GLU A 21 -21.33 -29.74 0.84
CA GLU A 21 -21.98 -28.84 1.79
C GLU A 21 -21.15 -28.81 3.08
N LYS A 22 -20.77 -27.61 3.52
CA LYS A 22 -19.92 -27.36 4.69
C LYS A 22 -20.65 -26.45 5.66
N HIS A 23 -20.65 -26.81 6.93
CA HIS A 23 -21.36 -26.08 7.98
C HIS A 23 -20.37 -25.53 9.01
N TYR A 24 -20.48 -24.23 9.29
CA TYR A 24 -19.72 -23.53 10.32
C TYR A 24 -20.72 -22.89 11.28
N TYR A 25 -20.57 -23.16 12.58
CA TYR A 25 -21.37 -22.53 13.64
C TYR A 25 -20.52 -21.45 14.30
N ILE A 26 -20.92 -20.19 14.19
CA ILE A 26 -20.15 -19.05 14.66
C ILE A 26 -21.00 -18.22 15.63
N GLY A 27 -20.49 -17.99 16.83
CA GLY A 27 -21.09 -17.06 17.80
C GLY A 27 -20.30 -15.76 17.85
N ILE A 28 -20.99 -14.63 17.95
CA ILE A 28 -20.40 -13.34 18.30
C ILE A 28 -20.50 -13.18 19.82
N ILE A 29 -19.38 -13.04 20.52
CA ILE A 29 -19.35 -12.83 21.98
C ILE A 29 -18.58 -11.57 22.36
N GLU A 30 -18.91 -10.99 23.50
CA GLU A 30 -18.10 -9.94 24.14
C GLU A 30 -17.10 -10.55 25.12
N THR A 31 -15.86 -10.07 25.10
CA THR A 31 -14.80 -10.51 26.02
C THR A 31 -13.74 -9.43 26.20
N THR A 32 -12.92 -9.54 27.25
CA THR A 32 -11.71 -8.72 27.38
C THR A 32 -10.59 -9.34 26.57
N TRP A 33 -10.04 -8.57 25.62
CA TRP A 33 -8.83 -8.88 24.91
C TRP A 33 -7.60 -8.26 25.59
N ASP A 34 -6.46 -8.93 25.44
CA ASP A 34 -5.18 -8.53 26.04
C ASP A 34 -4.11 -8.44 24.95
N TYR A 35 -3.81 -7.21 24.53
CA TYR A 35 -2.87 -6.92 23.45
C TYR A 35 -1.42 -7.29 23.78
N ALA A 36 -1.09 -7.53 25.05
CA ALA A 36 0.24 -7.90 25.52
C ALA A 36 0.16 -8.94 26.64
N SER A 37 -0.49 -10.08 26.34
CA SER A 37 -0.75 -11.17 27.29
C SER A 37 0.50 -11.91 27.79
N ASP A 38 1.65 -11.72 27.12
CA ASP A 38 2.93 -12.29 27.54
C ASP A 38 3.68 -11.28 28.43
N HIS A 39 3.91 -11.65 29.68
CA HIS A 39 4.60 -10.84 30.69
C HIS A 39 6.12 -11.03 30.69
N GLY A 40 6.67 -11.84 29.77
CA GLY A 40 8.11 -11.96 29.59
C GLY A 40 8.71 -10.71 28.95
N GLU A 41 9.76 -10.15 29.58
CA GLU A 41 10.51 -9.04 28.98
C GLU A 41 11.23 -9.47 27.70
N LYS A 42 11.13 -8.63 26.67
CA LYS A 42 11.64 -8.87 25.31
C LYS A 42 12.54 -7.73 24.90
N LYS A 43 13.62 -8.04 24.18
CA LYS A 43 14.36 -7.02 23.44
C LYS A 43 13.79 -6.91 22.04
N LEU A 44 13.11 -5.80 21.81
CA LEU A 44 12.53 -5.40 20.53
C LEU A 44 13.43 -4.37 19.81
N ILE A 45 13.19 -4.21 18.51
CA ILE A 45 13.91 -3.28 17.63
C ILE A 45 13.35 -1.87 17.84
N SER A 46 14.20 -0.85 18.04
CA SER A 46 13.78 0.55 18.25
C SER A 46 12.69 0.79 19.31
N VAL A 47 12.59 -0.08 20.32
CA VAL A 47 11.66 0.07 21.44
C VAL A 47 12.43 0.02 22.76
N ASP A 48 12.09 0.97 23.63
CA ASP A 48 12.43 1.02 25.04
C ASP A 48 11.15 0.95 25.91
N THR A 49 11.32 1.08 27.23
CA THR A 49 10.20 1.01 28.18
C THR A 49 9.23 2.20 28.04
N GLU A 50 9.73 3.38 27.68
CA GLU A 50 8.93 4.60 27.56
C GLU A 50 7.94 4.48 26.40
N HIS A 51 8.42 4.09 25.22
CA HIS A 51 7.58 3.78 24.06
C HIS A 51 6.52 2.72 24.39
N SER A 52 6.89 1.63 25.08
CA SER A 52 5.93 0.57 25.44
C SER A 52 4.89 1.02 26.46
N ASN A 53 5.22 1.97 27.34
CA ASN A 53 4.31 2.45 28.38
C ASN A 53 3.17 3.29 27.81
N ILE A 54 3.42 4.07 26.75
CA ILE A 54 2.39 4.91 26.08
C ILE A 54 1.13 4.10 25.76
N TYR A 55 1.30 2.89 25.19
CA TYR A 55 0.19 2.02 24.76
C TYR A 55 -0.24 0.98 25.80
N LEU A 56 0.70 0.47 26.62
CA LEU A 56 0.43 -0.69 27.48
C LEU A 56 0.12 -0.32 28.94
N GLN A 57 0.57 0.84 29.42
CA GLN A 57 0.43 1.23 30.82
C GLN A 57 -0.98 1.77 31.12
N ASN A 58 -1.60 1.20 32.16
CA ASN A 58 -2.88 1.68 32.69
C ASN A 58 -2.65 2.90 33.62
N GLY A 59 -3.56 3.88 33.59
CA GLY A 59 -3.46 5.11 34.36
C GLY A 59 -4.81 5.80 34.66
N PRO A 60 -4.78 7.00 35.25
CA PRO A 60 -6.00 7.80 35.52
C PRO A 60 -6.77 8.14 34.24
N ASP A 61 -6.03 8.38 33.17
CA ASP A 61 -6.43 8.89 31.86
C ASP A 61 -5.95 7.98 30.71
N ARG A 62 -5.57 6.73 31.00
CA ARG A 62 -5.09 5.74 30.01
C ARG A 62 -5.67 4.36 30.29
N ILE A 63 -6.27 3.74 29.28
CA ILE A 63 -6.87 2.40 29.37
C ILE A 63 -5.78 1.35 29.59
N GLY A 64 -4.68 1.44 28.83
CA GLY A 64 -3.60 0.44 28.80
C GLY A 64 -4.00 -0.82 28.04
N ARG A 65 -3.23 -1.90 28.14
CA ARG A 65 -3.29 -3.07 27.23
C ARG A 65 -4.58 -3.93 27.20
N LEU A 66 -5.61 -3.63 28.01
CA LEU A 66 -6.81 -4.46 28.17
C LEU A 66 -8.07 -3.73 27.65
N TYR A 67 -8.75 -4.30 26.68
CA TYR A 67 -9.96 -3.71 26.07
C TYR A 67 -11.08 -4.75 25.94
N LYS A 68 -12.32 -4.33 26.17
CA LYS A 68 -13.54 -5.08 25.82
C LYS A 68 -13.72 -5.05 24.30
N LYS A 69 -13.94 -6.23 23.72
CA LYS A 69 -14.06 -6.47 22.28
C LYS A 69 -15.21 -7.44 21.96
N ALA A 70 -15.76 -7.37 20.75
CA ALA A 70 -16.65 -8.38 20.19
C ALA A 70 -15.87 -9.28 19.24
N LEU A 71 -15.86 -10.59 19.47
CA LEU A 71 -15.08 -11.57 18.71
C LEU A 71 -15.95 -12.70 18.16
N TYR A 72 -15.58 -13.19 16.97
CA TYR A 72 -16.15 -14.42 16.41
C TYR A 72 -15.50 -15.66 17.03
N LEU A 73 -16.31 -16.57 17.58
CA LEU A 73 -15.90 -17.90 18.04
C LEU A 73 -16.61 -19.01 17.27
N GLN A 74 -15.90 -20.11 17.01
CA GLN A 74 -16.50 -21.30 16.40
C GLN A 74 -17.06 -22.25 17.46
N TYR A 75 -18.18 -22.89 17.12
CA TYR A 75 -18.86 -23.91 17.93
C TYR A 75 -18.98 -25.23 17.16
N THR A 76 -19.21 -26.31 17.89
CA THR A 76 -19.37 -27.66 17.32
C THR A 76 -20.67 -27.85 16.54
N ASP A 77 -21.72 -27.13 16.94
CA ASP A 77 -23.11 -27.37 16.50
C ASP A 77 -24.02 -26.17 16.82
N GLU A 78 -25.27 -26.28 16.34
CA GLU A 78 -26.38 -25.33 16.48
C GLU A 78 -26.80 -25.02 17.93
N THR A 79 -26.29 -25.72 18.94
CA THR A 79 -26.60 -25.39 20.34
C THR A 79 -25.75 -24.25 20.89
N PHE A 80 -24.64 -23.91 20.23
CA PHE A 80 -23.66 -22.89 20.65
C PHE A 80 -23.15 -23.07 22.09
N ARG A 81 -22.95 -24.33 22.52
CA ARG A 81 -22.50 -24.68 23.89
C ARG A 81 -21.03 -25.02 24.01
N THR A 82 -20.47 -25.71 23.01
CA THR A 82 -19.08 -26.17 23.03
C THR A 82 -18.31 -25.46 21.92
N THR A 83 -17.29 -24.71 22.32
CA THR A 83 -16.41 -23.98 21.41
C THR A 83 -15.38 -24.93 20.79
N ILE A 84 -14.92 -24.60 19.58
CA ILE A 84 -13.75 -25.19 18.95
C ILE A 84 -12.56 -24.27 19.24
N GLU A 85 -11.48 -24.82 19.79
CA GLU A 85 -10.29 -24.03 20.13
C GLU A 85 -9.61 -23.47 18.87
N LYS A 86 -9.35 -22.16 18.88
CA LYS A 86 -8.55 -21.48 17.85
C LYS A 86 -7.05 -21.83 18.03
N PRO A 87 -6.26 -21.94 16.95
CA PRO A 87 -4.81 -21.93 17.06
C PRO A 87 -4.34 -20.66 17.80
N VAL A 88 -3.41 -20.77 18.74
CA VAL A 88 -2.99 -19.63 19.59
C VAL A 88 -2.45 -18.44 18.80
N TRP A 89 -1.79 -18.69 17.65
CA TRP A 89 -1.29 -17.65 16.75
C TRP A 89 -2.40 -16.89 16.01
N LEU A 90 -3.64 -17.39 15.98
CA LEU A 90 -4.76 -16.73 15.31
C LEU A 90 -5.28 -15.52 16.12
N GLY A 91 -4.92 -15.44 17.41
CA GLY A 91 -5.23 -14.32 18.29
C GLY A 91 -6.73 -14.02 18.36
N PHE A 92 -7.08 -12.74 18.26
CA PHE A 92 -8.47 -12.31 18.36
C PHE A 92 -9.32 -12.64 17.12
N LEU A 93 -8.70 -12.94 15.96
CA LEU A 93 -9.39 -13.17 14.69
C LEU A 93 -10.43 -14.29 14.78
N GLY A 94 -11.46 -14.19 13.95
CA GLY A 94 -12.44 -15.25 13.79
C GLY A 94 -11.85 -16.58 13.29
N PRO A 95 -12.59 -17.69 13.43
CA PRO A 95 -12.18 -19.01 12.94
C PRO A 95 -11.91 -19.04 11.43
N ILE A 96 -10.99 -19.93 11.03
CA ILE A 96 -10.63 -20.08 9.62
C ILE A 96 -11.73 -20.86 8.88
N ILE A 97 -12.46 -20.17 8.02
CA ILE A 97 -13.39 -20.78 7.07
C ILE A 97 -12.60 -21.17 5.81
N LYS A 98 -12.88 -22.35 5.24
CA LYS A 98 -12.31 -22.76 3.95
C LYS A 98 -13.39 -23.20 2.98
N ALA A 99 -13.19 -22.99 1.69
CA ALA A 99 -14.05 -23.50 0.62
C ALA A 99 -13.22 -23.92 -0.59
N GLU A 100 -13.57 -25.03 -1.24
CA GLU A 100 -13.05 -25.39 -2.56
C GLU A 100 -14.02 -24.94 -3.67
N THR A 101 -13.52 -24.72 -4.89
CA THR A 101 -14.37 -24.43 -6.07
C THR A 101 -15.47 -25.49 -6.24
N GLY A 102 -16.72 -25.05 -6.14
CA GLY A 102 -17.93 -25.87 -6.18
C GLY A 102 -18.55 -26.18 -4.81
N ASP A 103 -17.93 -25.80 -3.70
CA ASP A 103 -18.49 -25.96 -2.35
C ASP A 103 -19.66 -25.00 -2.10
N LYS A 104 -20.58 -25.44 -1.23
CA LYS A 104 -21.56 -24.58 -0.56
C LYS A 104 -21.19 -24.46 0.91
N VAL A 105 -21.09 -23.24 1.41
CA VAL A 105 -20.74 -22.98 2.81
C VAL A 105 -21.94 -22.34 3.52
N TYR A 106 -22.43 -23.02 4.55
CA TYR A 106 -23.46 -22.53 5.45
C TYR A 106 -22.80 -22.01 6.72
N VAL A 107 -22.95 -20.72 7.00
CA VAL A 107 -22.49 -20.09 8.24
C VAL A 107 -23.68 -19.79 9.13
N HIS A 108 -23.85 -20.61 10.16
CA HIS A 108 -24.87 -20.45 11.19
C HIS A 108 -24.37 -19.46 12.24
N LEU A 109 -24.72 -18.19 12.08
CA LEU A 109 -24.31 -17.10 12.96
C LEU A 109 -25.29 -16.94 14.12
N LYS A 110 -24.79 -16.80 15.36
CA LYS A 110 -25.60 -16.38 16.51
C LYS A 110 -24.98 -15.17 17.20
N ASN A 111 -25.76 -14.11 17.37
CA ASN A 111 -25.30 -12.94 18.10
C ASN A 111 -25.55 -13.12 19.61
N LEU A 112 -24.48 -13.16 20.41
CA LEU A 112 -24.52 -13.22 21.87
C LEU A 112 -23.93 -11.94 22.53
N ALA A 113 -23.59 -10.93 21.73
CA ALA A 113 -23.15 -9.61 22.20
C ALA A 113 -24.34 -8.70 22.57
N SER A 114 -24.04 -7.50 23.10
CA SER A 114 -25.05 -6.55 23.57
C SER A 114 -25.65 -5.66 22.48
N ARG A 115 -25.10 -5.68 21.25
CA ARG A 115 -25.50 -4.83 20.12
C ARG A 115 -25.65 -5.64 18.81
N PRO A 116 -26.40 -5.16 17.81
CA PRO A 116 -26.54 -5.86 16.54
C PRO A 116 -25.22 -5.92 15.76
N TYR A 117 -25.04 -7.00 15.01
CA TYR A 117 -23.86 -7.30 14.18
C TYR A 117 -24.25 -8.23 13.01
N THR A 118 -23.33 -8.51 12.08
CA THR A 118 -23.57 -9.36 10.91
C THR A 118 -22.40 -10.33 10.62
N PHE A 119 -22.48 -11.00 9.47
CA PHE A 119 -21.37 -11.70 8.81
C PHE A 119 -21.41 -11.36 7.32
N HIS A 120 -20.45 -10.58 6.85
CA HIS A 120 -20.21 -10.22 5.45
C HIS A 120 -18.93 -10.91 4.96
N SER A 121 -18.91 -11.42 3.72
CA SER A 121 -17.80 -12.25 3.22
C SER A 121 -17.23 -11.80 1.88
N HIS A 122 -15.91 -11.79 1.75
CA HIS A 122 -15.22 -11.35 0.53
C HIS A 122 -14.90 -12.53 -0.40
N GLY A 123 -14.97 -12.32 -1.71
CA GLY A 123 -14.45 -13.25 -2.72
C GLY A 123 -15.18 -14.60 -2.79
N ILE A 124 -16.47 -14.61 -2.49
CA ILE A 124 -17.38 -15.76 -2.61
C ILE A 124 -18.75 -15.24 -3.04
N THR A 125 -19.51 -16.01 -3.83
CA THR A 125 -20.84 -15.57 -4.29
C THR A 125 -21.88 -15.76 -3.17
N TYR A 126 -22.73 -14.77 -2.99
CA TYR A 126 -23.92 -14.82 -2.14
C TYR A 126 -25.13 -14.20 -2.87
N TYR A 127 -26.33 -14.46 -2.37
CA TYR A 127 -27.54 -13.71 -2.74
C TYR A 127 -27.71 -12.52 -1.79
N LYS A 128 -28.60 -11.57 -2.12
CA LYS A 128 -28.78 -10.35 -1.31
C LYS A 128 -29.18 -10.65 0.14
N GLU A 129 -30.02 -11.67 0.33
CA GLU A 129 -30.41 -12.21 1.65
C GLU A 129 -29.30 -12.98 2.40
N HIS A 130 -28.06 -12.99 1.88
CA HIS A 130 -26.90 -13.66 2.48
C HIS A 130 -25.63 -12.79 2.40
N GLU A 131 -25.78 -11.48 2.23
CA GLU A 131 -24.69 -10.52 2.11
C GLU A 131 -24.20 -10.02 3.48
N GLY A 132 -25.13 -9.79 4.40
CA GLY A 132 -24.84 -9.32 5.76
C GLY A 132 -24.25 -7.92 5.83
N ALA A 133 -24.70 -6.98 4.99
CA ALA A 133 -24.18 -5.62 4.96
C ALA A 133 -25.29 -4.61 4.72
N ILE A 134 -25.52 -3.73 5.70
CA ILE A 134 -26.67 -2.81 5.66
C ILE A 134 -26.33 -1.51 4.92
N TYR A 135 -27.05 -1.24 3.83
CA TYR A 135 -26.96 0.01 3.07
C TYR A 135 -28.22 0.22 2.21
N PRO A 136 -28.47 1.42 1.66
CA PRO A 136 -29.59 1.67 0.75
C PRO A 136 -29.38 0.96 -0.59
N ASP A 137 -29.94 -0.23 -0.67
CA ASP A 137 -29.77 -1.25 -1.73
C ASP A 137 -31.08 -1.59 -2.45
N ASN A 138 -32.19 -0.94 -2.06
CA ASN A 138 -33.55 -1.16 -2.54
C ASN A 138 -34.12 -2.59 -2.28
N THR A 139 -33.62 -3.30 -1.26
CA THR A 139 -34.21 -4.56 -0.77
C THR A 139 -35.26 -4.32 0.33
N THR A 140 -36.04 -5.36 0.66
CA THR A 140 -37.14 -5.26 1.65
C THR A 140 -37.30 -6.52 2.49
N ASP A 141 -37.79 -6.35 3.73
CA ASP A 141 -38.24 -7.40 4.65
C ASP A 141 -37.27 -8.59 4.77
N PHE A 142 -37.57 -9.72 4.13
CA PHE A 142 -36.82 -10.97 4.25
C PHE A 142 -35.39 -10.87 3.71
N GLN A 143 -35.13 -9.92 2.80
CA GLN A 143 -33.82 -9.69 2.19
C GLN A 143 -32.89 -8.79 3.01
N ARG A 144 -33.34 -8.30 4.17
CA ARG A 144 -32.55 -7.50 5.12
C ARG A 144 -32.41 -8.17 6.49
N ALA A 145 -32.82 -9.44 6.60
CA ALA A 145 -32.74 -10.21 7.85
C ALA A 145 -31.32 -10.68 8.18
N ASP A 146 -30.44 -10.70 7.18
CA ASP A 146 -29.01 -10.98 7.26
C ASP A 146 -28.18 -9.73 7.55
N ASP A 147 -28.65 -8.57 7.06
CA ASP A 147 -28.04 -7.24 7.22
C ASP A 147 -28.01 -6.71 8.66
N LYS A 148 -28.79 -7.30 9.58
CA LYS A 148 -28.75 -6.95 11.00
C LYS A 148 -29.26 -8.08 11.89
N VAL A 149 -28.35 -8.77 12.57
CA VAL A 149 -28.69 -9.82 13.55
C VAL A 149 -28.66 -9.23 14.96
N TYR A 150 -29.82 -9.06 15.59
CA TYR A 150 -29.92 -8.44 16.92
C TYR A 150 -29.42 -9.37 18.06
N PRO A 151 -29.11 -8.82 19.25
CA PRO A 151 -28.73 -9.61 20.42
C PRO A 151 -29.66 -10.79 20.72
N GLY A 152 -29.11 -12.00 20.76
CA GLY A 152 -29.82 -13.26 20.99
C GLY A 152 -30.37 -13.94 19.73
N GLU A 153 -30.41 -13.26 18.59
CA GLU A 153 -30.89 -13.79 17.32
C GLU A 153 -29.86 -14.69 16.62
N GLN A 154 -30.34 -15.47 15.66
CA GLN A 154 -29.55 -16.41 14.88
C GLN A 154 -29.93 -16.29 13.40
N TYR A 155 -28.92 -16.23 12.53
CA TYR A 155 -29.07 -16.21 11.08
C TYR A 155 -28.27 -17.35 10.42
N THR A 156 -28.56 -17.67 9.16
CA THR A 156 -27.75 -18.63 8.38
C THR A 156 -27.44 -18.06 7.01
N TYR A 157 -26.18 -17.70 6.80
CA TYR A 157 -25.66 -17.21 5.53
C TYR A 157 -25.30 -18.41 4.64
N MET A 158 -25.70 -18.39 3.37
CA MET A 158 -25.32 -19.40 2.37
C MET A 158 -24.40 -18.78 1.33
N LEU A 159 -23.17 -19.27 1.29
CA LEU A 159 -22.11 -18.81 0.39
C LEU A 159 -21.79 -19.89 -0.64
N LEU A 160 -21.49 -19.48 -1.87
CA LEU A 160 -21.26 -20.33 -3.03
C LEU A 160 -19.85 -20.08 -3.59
N ALA A 161 -18.97 -21.06 -3.50
CA ALA A 161 -17.62 -20.99 -4.06
C ALA A 161 -17.65 -21.26 -5.57
N THR A 162 -18.18 -20.31 -6.33
CA THR A 162 -18.33 -20.37 -7.80
C THR A 162 -16.98 -20.36 -8.52
N GLU A 163 -16.95 -20.79 -9.79
CA GLU A 163 -15.72 -20.83 -10.60
C GLU A 163 -15.21 -19.41 -10.88
N GLU A 164 -16.12 -18.45 -11.05
CA GLU A 164 -15.85 -17.03 -11.30
C GLU A 164 -15.20 -16.31 -10.11
N GLN A 165 -15.49 -16.74 -8.87
CA GLN A 165 -14.91 -16.20 -7.63
C GLN A 165 -13.65 -16.94 -7.17
N SER A 166 -13.35 -18.08 -7.79
CA SER A 166 -12.26 -18.97 -7.40
C SER A 166 -10.87 -18.39 -7.76
N PRO A 167 -9.77 -18.92 -7.16
CA PRO A 167 -8.42 -18.46 -7.47
C PRO A 167 -8.09 -18.61 -8.96
N GLY A 168 -7.54 -17.57 -9.58
CA GLY A 168 -7.25 -17.56 -11.02
C GLY A 168 -6.19 -18.57 -11.43
N GLU A 169 -6.07 -18.86 -12.73
CA GLU A 169 -5.10 -19.85 -13.26
C GLU A 169 -3.66 -19.59 -12.73
N GLY A 170 -3.23 -18.31 -12.66
CA GLY A 170 -1.91 -17.88 -12.17
C GLY A 170 -1.77 -17.66 -10.66
N ASP A 171 -2.87 -17.74 -9.89
CA ASP A 171 -2.81 -17.64 -8.43
C ASP A 171 -2.41 -18.99 -7.80
N GLY A 172 -2.08 -18.97 -6.50
CA GLY A 172 -1.86 -20.20 -5.74
C GLY A 172 -3.08 -21.11 -5.69
N ASN A 173 -2.92 -22.34 -5.16
CA ASN A 173 -4.06 -23.25 -5.01
C ASN A 173 -5.09 -22.68 -4.04
N CYS A 174 -4.65 -22.07 -2.95
CA CYS A 174 -5.47 -21.37 -1.96
C CYS A 174 -5.03 -19.90 -1.83
N VAL A 175 -6.00 -19.00 -1.65
CA VAL A 175 -5.81 -17.54 -1.53
C VAL A 175 -6.53 -16.97 -0.32
N THR A 176 -6.04 -15.84 0.18
CA THR A 176 -6.65 -15.10 1.29
C THR A 176 -7.89 -14.35 0.84
N ARG A 177 -8.99 -14.51 1.59
CA ARG A 177 -10.14 -13.61 1.68
C ARG A 177 -10.44 -13.39 3.16
N ILE A 178 -11.40 -12.51 3.44
CA ILE A 178 -11.82 -12.15 4.80
C ILE A 178 -13.35 -12.20 4.93
N TYR A 179 -13.81 -12.15 6.17
CA TYR A 179 -15.19 -11.88 6.53
C TYR A 179 -15.22 -11.00 7.79
N HIS A 180 -16.23 -10.13 7.91
CA HIS A 180 -16.36 -9.20 9.03
C HIS A 180 -17.84 -8.82 9.28
N SER A 181 -18.12 -8.09 10.35
CA SER A 181 -19.44 -7.46 10.52
C SER A 181 -19.50 -6.14 9.76
N HIS A 182 -20.70 -5.78 9.28
CA HIS A 182 -20.90 -4.69 8.32
C HIS A 182 -22.20 -3.91 8.60
N ILE A 183 -22.46 -3.58 9.87
CA ILE A 183 -23.43 -2.52 10.22
C ILE A 183 -22.76 -1.17 9.94
N ASP A 184 -21.67 -0.93 10.67
CA ASP A 184 -20.71 0.13 10.44
C ASP A 184 -19.36 -0.60 10.43
N ALA A 185 -18.89 -0.97 9.24
CA ALA A 185 -17.78 -1.91 9.09
C ALA A 185 -16.51 -1.44 9.82
N PRO A 186 -16.05 -0.18 9.70
CA PRO A 186 -14.92 0.33 10.49
C PRO A 186 -15.09 0.11 12.00
N LYS A 187 -16.22 0.50 12.58
CA LYS A 187 -16.45 0.39 14.04
C LYS A 187 -16.64 -1.05 14.50
N ASP A 188 -17.29 -1.88 13.68
CA ASP A 188 -17.47 -3.31 13.92
C ASP A 188 -16.13 -4.07 13.86
N ILE A 189 -15.26 -3.74 12.89
CA ILE A 189 -13.91 -4.30 12.75
C ILE A 189 -13.00 -3.83 13.87
N ALA A 190 -12.99 -2.53 14.19
CA ALA A 190 -12.26 -1.97 15.32
C ALA A 190 -12.67 -2.64 16.64
N SER A 191 -13.97 -2.96 16.81
CA SER A 191 -14.48 -3.74 17.94
C SER A 191 -13.98 -5.20 17.98
N GLY A 192 -13.42 -5.74 16.89
CA GLY A 192 -12.79 -7.05 16.81
C GLY A 192 -13.44 -8.06 15.85
N LEU A 193 -14.50 -7.69 15.12
CA LEU A 193 -15.25 -8.62 14.26
C LEU A 193 -14.66 -8.76 12.86
N ILE A 194 -13.53 -9.44 12.79
CA ILE A 194 -12.80 -9.76 11.56
C ILE A 194 -12.28 -11.21 11.61
N GLY A 195 -12.34 -11.94 10.50
CA GLY A 195 -11.84 -13.31 10.39
C GLY A 195 -11.47 -13.72 8.95
N PRO A 196 -10.70 -14.81 8.78
CA PRO A 196 -10.20 -15.22 7.48
C PRO A 196 -11.07 -16.27 6.78
N LEU A 197 -11.24 -16.09 5.47
CA LEU A 197 -11.88 -17.02 4.56
C LEU A 197 -10.85 -17.45 3.51
N ILE A 198 -10.49 -18.73 3.47
CA ILE A 198 -9.51 -19.26 2.52
C ILE A 198 -10.24 -19.98 1.39
N ILE A 199 -10.22 -19.40 0.20
CA ILE A 199 -10.81 -20.01 -1.00
C ILE A 199 -9.72 -20.77 -1.75
N CYS A 200 -10.02 -22.01 -2.13
CA CYS A 200 -9.11 -22.93 -2.78
C CYS A 200 -9.66 -23.44 -4.12
N LYS A 201 -8.76 -23.72 -5.07
CA LYS A 201 -9.06 -24.48 -6.29
C LYS A 201 -9.55 -25.87 -5.90
N LYS A 202 -10.47 -26.42 -6.70
CA LYS A 202 -11.01 -27.77 -6.48
C LYS A 202 -9.93 -28.85 -6.29
N ASP A 203 -10.19 -29.81 -5.39
CA ASP A 203 -9.30 -30.92 -5.08
C ASP A 203 -7.90 -30.50 -4.57
N SER A 204 -7.78 -29.32 -3.94
CA SER A 204 -6.52 -28.83 -3.34
C SER A 204 -6.38 -29.18 -1.86
N LEU A 205 -7.47 -29.47 -1.16
CA LEU A 205 -7.48 -29.77 0.28
C LEU A 205 -7.42 -31.28 0.58
N ASP A 206 -6.71 -31.64 1.65
CA ASP A 206 -6.85 -32.90 2.37
C ASP A 206 -7.16 -32.58 3.84
N LYS A 207 -8.33 -33.01 4.33
CA LYS A 207 -8.85 -32.71 5.68
C LYS A 207 -8.69 -31.24 6.09
N GLU A 208 -9.19 -30.34 5.23
CA GLU A 208 -9.17 -28.89 5.43
C GLU A 208 -7.77 -28.23 5.39
N LYS A 209 -6.72 -28.94 4.98
CA LYS A 209 -5.34 -28.42 4.80
C LYS A 209 -4.91 -28.48 3.33
N GLU A 210 -4.19 -27.48 2.81
CA GLU A 210 -3.65 -27.55 1.44
C GLU A 210 -2.68 -28.74 1.26
N LYS A 211 -2.88 -29.52 0.20
CA LYS A 211 -2.01 -30.64 -0.18
C LYS A 211 -0.58 -30.15 -0.40
N HIS A 212 0.39 -30.91 0.10
CA HIS A 212 1.82 -30.60 0.02
C HIS A 212 2.27 -29.33 0.77
N ILE A 213 1.41 -28.68 1.56
CA ILE A 213 1.80 -27.66 2.52
C ILE A 213 2.02 -28.29 3.90
N ASP A 214 3.13 -27.95 4.54
CA ASP A 214 3.51 -28.44 5.87
C ASP A 214 2.93 -27.55 6.98
N ARG A 215 2.87 -26.23 6.79
CA ARG A 215 2.26 -25.26 7.73
C ARG A 215 1.43 -24.20 7.01
N GLU A 216 0.32 -23.82 7.63
CA GLU A 216 -0.53 -22.72 7.20
C GLU A 216 -0.66 -21.74 8.37
N PHE A 217 -0.44 -20.45 8.13
CA PHE A 217 -0.61 -19.38 9.11
C PHE A 217 -1.45 -18.25 8.50
N VAL A 218 -2.30 -17.64 9.31
CA VAL A 218 -3.04 -16.42 8.94
C VAL A 218 -2.52 -15.27 9.78
N VAL A 219 -2.22 -14.14 9.15
CA VAL A 219 -1.61 -12.98 9.80
C VAL A 219 -2.24 -11.68 9.29
N MET A 220 -2.96 -10.99 10.17
CA MET A 220 -3.45 -9.63 9.98
C MET A 220 -2.45 -8.64 10.54
N PHE A 221 -2.04 -7.65 9.73
CA PHE A 221 -1.35 -6.45 10.19
C PHE A 221 -2.40 -5.33 10.32
N SER A 222 -2.45 -4.69 11.49
CA SER A 222 -3.47 -3.68 11.77
C SER A 222 -3.08 -2.77 12.92
N VAL A 223 -3.26 -1.47 12.74
CA VAL A 223 -3.40 -0.49 13.82
C VAL A 223 -4.83 -0.58 14.32
N VAL A 224 -5.05 -1.37 15.37
CA VAL A 224 -6.40 -1.55 15.91
C VAL A 224 -6.74 -0.34 16.78
N ASP A 225 -7.37 0.65 16.17
CA ASP A 225 -7.78 1.89 16.82
C ASP A 225 -9.03 1.66 17.68
N GLU A 226 -8.85 1.62 19.01
CA GLU A 226 -9.95 1.41 19.96
C GLU A 226 -10.80 2.67 20.17
N ASN A 227 -10.45 3.83 19.61
CA ASN A 227 -11.31 5.02 19.63
C ASN A 227 -12.53 4.83 18.71
N PHE A 228 -12.39 4.07 17.62
CA PHE A 228 -13.52 3.67 16.75
C PHE A 228 -14.34 2.50 17.32
N SER A 229 -13.83 1.79 18.33
CA SER A 229 -14.48 0.64 18.96
C SER A 229 -15.83 1.01 19.57
N TRP A 230 -16.84 0.16 19.37
CA TRP A 230 -18.16 0.33 20.02
C TRP A 230 -18.10 0.30 21.55
N TYR A 231 -16.97 -0.15 22.10
CA TYR A 231 -16.75 -0.34 23.54
C TYR A 231 -15.84 0.73 24.16
N LEU A 232 -15.50 1.83 23.48
CA LEU A 232 -14.64 2.90 24.03
C LEU A 232 -15.16 3.41 25.40
N GLU A 233 -16.44 3.78 25.52
CA GLU A 233 -17.03 4.25 26.79
C GLU A 233 -16.99 3.18 27.90
N ASP A 234 -17.26 1.92 27.54
CA ASP A 234 -17.17 0.78 28.45
C ASP A 234 -15.73 0.61 28.95
N ASN A 235 -14.74 0.79 28.07
CA ASN A 235 -13.32 0.65 28.37
C ASN A 235 -12.80 1.80 29.24
N ILE A 236 -13.09 3.06 28.90
CA ILE A 236 -12.75 4.23 29.71
C ILE A 236 -13.30 4.04 31.14
N LYS A 237 -14.58 3.69 31.26
CA LYS A 237 -15.24 3.49 32.56
C LYS A 237 -14.71 2.30 33.36
N THR A 238 -14.20 1.27 32.68
CA THR A 238 -13.73 0.03 33.34
C THR A 238 -12.26 0.11 33.76
N TYR A 239 -11.42 0.79 32.97
CA TYR A 239 -9.97 0.73 33.11
C TYR A 239 -9.32 2.06 33.52
N CYS A 240 -9.81 3.22 33.07
CA CYS A 240 -9.27 4.51 33.52
C CYS A 240 -9.68 4.75 34.98
N SER A 241 -8.73 5.11 35.86
CA SER A 241 -9.06 5.29 37.29
C SER A 241 -9.75 6.64 37.59
N GLU A 242 -9.66 7.61 36.68
CA GLU A 242 -10.31 8.92 36.79
C GLU A 242 -11.02 9.29 35.46
N PRO A 243 -12.06 8.53 35.05
CA PRO A 243 -12.65 8.63 33.70
C PRO A 243 -13.31 9.98 33.40
N GLU A 244 -13.65 10.77 34.44
CA GLU A 244 -14.18 12.13 34.30
C GLU A 244 -13.13 13.16 33.80
N LYS A 245 -11.84 12.78 33.77
CA LYS A 245 -10.74 13.62 33.24
C LYS A 245 -10.28 13.22 31.83
N VAL A 246 -10.82 12.14 31.27
CA VAL A 246 -10.47 11.70 29.92
C VAL A 246 -11.09 12.65 28.91
N ASP A 247 -10.24 13.43 28.27
CA ASP A 247 -10.57 14.08 27.00
C ASP A 247 -10.36 13.07 25.87
N LYS A 248 -11.35 12.93 24.98
CA LYS A 248 -11.32 11.98 23.86
C LYS A 248 -10.73 12.62 22.62
N ASP A 249 -10.69 13.93 22.57
CA ASP A 249 -10.17 14.72 21.45
C ASP A 249 -8.67 15.02 21.68
N ASN A 250 -8.11 14.62 22.83
CA ASN A 250 -6.67 14.66 23.10
C ASN A 250 -5.91 13.58 22.30
N GLU A 251 -4.94 14.02 21.50
CA GLU A 251 -4.17 13.16 20.60
C GLU A 251 -3.37 12.07 21.33
N ASP A 252 -2.69 12.39 22.44
CA ASP A 252 -1.94 11.39 23.23
C ASP A 252 -2.86 10.29 23.80
N PHE A 253 -4.11 10.62 24.12
CA PHE A 253 -5.10 9.62 24.52
C PHE A 253 -5.54 8.78 23.32
N GLN A 254 -5.84 9.40 22.18
CA GLN A 254 -6.21 8.65 20.97
C GLN A 254 -5.09 7.71 20.51
N GLU A 255 -3.85 8.18 20.45
CA GLU A 255 -2.67 7.39 20.07
C GLU A 255 -2.42 6.25 21.05
N SER A 256 -2.59 6.46 22.36
CA SER A 256 -2.48 5.37 23.36
C SER A 256 -3.49 4.22 23.16
N ASN A 257 -4.59 4.50 22.45
CA ASN A 257 -5.63 3.53 22.10
C ASN A 257 -5.43 2.91 20.71
N ARG A 258 -4.38 3.29 19.96
CA ARG A 258 -4.01 2.69 18.67
C ARG A 258 -3.08 1.50 18.87
N MET A 259 -3.63 0.29 18.74
CA MET A 259 -2.91 -0.93 19.06
C MET A 259 -2.24 -1.54 17.82
N TYR A 260 -1.00 -1.11 17.55
CA TYR A 260 -0.15 -1.55 16.44
C TYR A 260 0.21 -3.05 16.53
N SER A 261 -0.60 -3.90 15.89
CA SER A 261 -0.66 -5.32 16.24
C SER A 261 -0.56 -6.29 15.07
N VAL A 262 -0.18 -7.52 15.41
CA VAL A 262 -0.26 -8.70 14.56
C VAL A 262 -1.29 -9.66 15.15
N ASN A 263 -2.42 -9.90 14.47
CA ASN A 263 -3.57 -10.67 15.00
C ASN A 263 -4.09 -10.19 16.38
N GLY A 264 -3.95 -8.90 16.69
CA GLY A 264 -4.30 -8.33 17.99
C GLY A 264 -3.21 -8.45 19.05
N TYR A 265 -2.00 -8.89 18.69
CA TYR A 265 -0.84 -8.93 19.61
C TYR A 265 0.19 -7.85 19.27
N THR A 266 0.60 -7.08 20.28
CA THR A 266 1.57 -5.98 20.19
C THR A 266 2.89 -6.36 20.87
N PHE A 267 3.96 -5.59 20.64
CA PHE A 267 5.26 -5.68 21.35
C PHE A 267 5.85 -7.12 21.43
N GLY A 268 5.80 -7.87 20.32
CA GLY A 268 6.34 -9.22 20.25
C GLY A 268 5.54 -10.28 21.01
N SER A 269 4.30 -10.01 21.41
CA SER A 269 3.47 -10.93 22.23
C SER A 269 2.81 -12.08 21.47
N LEU A 270 2.78 -12.06 20.13
CA LEU A 270 2.17 -13.10 19.29
C LEU A 270 2.78 -14.49 19.54
N PRO A 271 2.02 -15.48 20.07
CA PRO A 271 2.56 -16.80 20.40
C PRO A 271 2.38 -17.81 19.25
N GLY A 272 3.15 -18.90 19.29
CA GLY A 272 2.82 -20.13 18.55
C GLY A 272 3.14 -20.18 17.06
N LEU A 273 3.81 -19.17 16.49
CA LEU A 273 4.38 -19.25 15.14
C LEU A 273 5.62 -20.15 15.12
N SER A 274 5.42 -21.47 15.10
CA SER A 274 6.49 -22.48 15.09
C SER A 274 6.38 -23.45 13.91
N MET A 275 7.51 -23.68 13.26
CA MET A 275 7.64 -24.53 12.07
C MET A 275 8.99 -25.27 12.08
N CYS A 276 9.10 -26.34 11.31
CA CYS A 276 10.37 -27.02 11.09
C CYS A 276 11.14 -26.39 9.93
N ALA A 277 12.47 -26.42 9.97
CA ALA A 277 13.27 -26.25 8.75
C ALA A 277 12.85 -27.29 7.70
N GLU A 278 12.82 -26.90 6.43
CA GLU A 278 12.21 -27.64 5.31
C GLU A 278 10.67 -27.83 5.40
N ASP A 279 9.96 -27.12 6.28
CA ASP A 279 8.51 -26.95 6.14
C ASP A 279 8.21 -26.04 4.94
N ARG A 280 7.28 -26.47 4.09
CA ARG A 280 6.63 -25.62 3.10
C ARG A 280 5.49 -24.89 3.80
N VAL A 281 5.59 -23.58 3.86
CA VAL A 281 4.72 -22.72 4.65
C VAL A 281 3.93 -21.82 3.72
N LYS A 282 2.61 -21.81 3.92
CA LYS A 282 1.69 -20.89 3.27
C LYS A 282 1.26 -19.85 4.30
N TRP A 283 1.63 -18.60 4.05
CA TRP A 283 1.20 -17.45 4.82
C TRP A 283 0.02 -16.81 4.10
N TYR A 284 -1.09 -16.65 4.79
CA TYR A 284 -2.26 -15.90 4.33
C TYR A 284 -2.26 -14.57 5.08
N LEU A 285 -1.92 -13.48 4.40
CA LEU A 285 -1.76 -12.16 5.01
C LEU A 285 -2.87 -11.22 4.57
N PHE A 286 -3.27 -10.31 5.46
CA PHE A 286 -4.07 -9.16 5.07
C PHE A 286 -3.79 -7.92 5.93
N GLY A 287 -4.02 -6.74 5.36
CA GLY A 287 -4.02 -5.48 6.09
C GLY A 287 -5.44 -5.10 6.50
N MET A 288 -5.59 -4.34 7.59
CA MET A 288 -6.90 -3.83 8.02
C MET A 288 -6.75 -2.59 8.91
N GLY A 289 -7.58 -1.57 8.71
CA GLY A 289 -7.56 -0.34 9.50
C GLY A 289 -7.90 0.88 8.64
N ASN A 290 -7.14 1.96 8.79
CA ASN A 290 -7.38 3.28 8.16
C ASN A 290 -6.16 3.76 7.34
N GLU A 291 -6.10 5.05 6.98
CA GLU A 291 -5.00 5.70 6.25
C GLU A 291 -3.60 5.43 6.83
N VAL A 292 -3.47 5.35 8.16
CA VAL A 292 -2.20 5.03 8.83
C VAL A 292 -1.73 3.60 8.57
N ASP A 293 -2.57 2.67 8.09
CA ASP A 293 -2.26 1.26 7.91
C ASP A 293 -1.40 0.96 6.65
N VAL A 294 -0.34 1.74 6.44
CA VAL A 294 0.72 1.49 5.46
C VAL A 294 1.72 0.50 6.05
N HIS A 295 1.40 -0.80 5.99
CA HIS A 295 2.26 -1.85 6.55
C HIS A 295 3.24 -2.40 5.51
N ALA A 296 4.47 -2.65 5.96
CA ALA A 296 5.55 -3.26 5.20
C ALA A 296 6.06 -4.51 5.92
N ALA A 297 5.32 -5.62 5.83
CA ALA A 297 5.60 -6.85 6.57
C ALA A 297 6.88 -7.55 6.09
N PHE A 298 7.82 -7.78 7.00
CA PHE A 298 9.14 -8.33 6.71
C PHE A 298 9.49 -9.53 7.61
N PHE A 299 9.88 -10.64 6.97
CA PHE A 299 10.23 -11.90 7.62
C PHE A 299 11.75 -12.05 7.66
N HIS A 300 12.35 -11.69 8.79
CA HIS A 300 13.81 -11.62 8.93
C HIS A 300 14.47 -12.96 8.63
N GLY A 301 15.54 -12.94 7.83
CA GLY A 301 16.37 -14.12 7.49
C GLY A 301 15.70 -15.21 6.63
N GLN A 302 14.47 -15.00 6.14
CA GLN A 302 13.74 -15.94 5.28
C GLN A 302 13.59 -15.40 3.85
N ALA A 303 13.01 -16.21 2.95
CA ALA A 303 12.77 -15.83 1.57
C ALA A 303 11.40 -16.30 1.07
N LEU A 304 10.61 -15.37 0.53
CA LEU A 304 9.21 -15.60 0.19
C LEU A 304 8.96 -15.43 -1.32
N THR A 305 7.87 -16.02 -1.80
CA THR A 305 7.38 -15.85 -3.17
C THR A 305 5.87 -15.70 -3.22
N ASN A 306 5.36 -14.84 -4.10
CA ASN A 306 3.95 -14.77 -4.49
C ASN A 306 3.88 -14.84 -6.04
N LYS A 307 2.89 -15.56 -6.58
CA LYS A 307 2.69 -15.74 -8.05
C LYS A 307 3.97 -16.10 -8.83
N ASN A 308 4.88 -16.84 -8.20
CA ASN A 308 6.23 -17.22 -8.68
C ASN A 308 7.28 -16.11 -8.81
N TYR A 309 7.04 -14.90 -8.30
CA TYR A 309 8.02 -13.82 -8.18
C TYR A 309 8.68 -13.82 -6.79
N ARG A 310 9.93 -13.35 -6.69
CA ARG A 310 10.63 -13.16 -5.40
C ARG A 310 10.08 -11.95 -4.67
N ILE A 311 9.80 -12.10 -3.38
CA ILE A 311 9.40 -11.00 -2.51
C ILE A 311 10.25 -11.03 -1.24
N ASP A 312 10.77 -9.86 -0.88
CA ASP A 312 11.51 -9.64 0.36
C ASP A 312 10.63 -8.93 1.42
N THR A 313 9.76 -7.99 1.02
CA THR A 313 8.80 -7.26 1.89
C THR A 313 7.39 -7.31 1.29
N ILE A 314 6.35 -7.51 2.12
CA ILE A 314 4.94 -7.57 1.71
C ILE A 314 4.21 -6.31 2.19
N ASN A 315 3.77 -5.47 1.25
CA ASN A 315 2.99 -4.28 1.58
C ASN A 315 1.51 -4.65 1.78
N LEU A 316 0.90 -4.15 2.85
CA LEU A 316 -0.49 -4.40 3.22
C LEU A 316 -1.15 -3.07 3.63
N PHE A 317 -2.24 -2.73 2.96
CA PHE A 317 -3.13 -1.58 3.22
C PHE A 317 -4.51 -2.09 3.72
N PRO A 318 -5.46 -1.24 4.14
CA PRO A 318 -6.79 -1.68 4.56
C PRO A 318 -7.45 -2.66 3.58
N ALA A 319 -7.91 -3.82 4.09
CA ALA A 319 -8.44 -4.92 3.29
C ALA A 319 -7.56 -5.43 2.11
N THR A 320 -6.25 -5.16 2.11
CA THR A 320 -5.32 -5.80 1.14
C THR A 320 -5.24 -7.29 1.41
N LEU A 321 -5.48 -8.12 0.39
CA LEU A 321 -5.53 -9.58 0.50
C LEU A 321 -4.33 -10.22 -0.20
N PHE A 322 -3.47 -10.89 0.57
CA PHE A 322 -2.19 -11.41 0.06
C PHE A 322 -1.92 -12.85 0.51
N ASP A 323 -1.20 -13.63 -0.31
CA ASP A 323 -0.72 -14.95 0.07
C ASP A 323 0.76 -15.12 -0.31
N ALA A 324 1.55 -15.71 0.58
CA ALA A 324 2.97 -15.92 0.34
C ALA A 324 3.38 -17.36 0.62
N TYR A 325 4.23 -17.91 -0.24
CA TYR A 325 4.84 -19.21 -0.07
C TYR A 325 6.28 -19.05 0.41
N MET A 326 6.67 -19.86 1.39
CA MET A 326 8.00 -19.89 2.00
C MET A 326 8.43 -21.34 2.19
N VAL A 327 9.73 -21.62 2.06
CA VAL A 327 10.34 -22.83 2.63
C VAL A 327 11.17 -22.39 3.82
N ALA A 328 10.82 -22.84 5.03
CA ALA A 328 11.50 -22.41 6.23
C ALA A 328 12.96 -22.90 6.23
N GLN A 329 13.89 -21.98 6.48
CA GLN A 329 15.34 -22.21 6.50
C GLN A 329 15.98 -21.59 7.74
N ASN A 330 17.26 -21.90 7.99
CA ASN A 330 18.05 -21.41 9.12
C ASN A 330 17.36 -21.62 10.50
N PRO A 331 17.52 -22.79 11.15
CA PRO A 331 17.00 -23.02 12.49
C PRO A 331 17.40 -21.91 13.48
N GLY A 332 16.43 -21.40 14.23
CA GLY A 332 16.57 -20.24 15.11
C GLY A 332 15.26 -19.50 15.36
N GLU A 333 15.34 -18.43 16.16
CA GLU A 333 14.25 -17.50 16.43
C GLU A 333 14.41 -16.26 15.55
N TRP A 334 13.34 -15.85 14.89
CA TRP A 334 13.35 -14.82 13.84
C TRP A 334 12.26 -13.78 14.10
N MET A 335 12.56 -12.54 13.75
CA MET A 335 11.62 -11.43 13.83
C MET A 335 10.68 -11.42 12.62
N LEU A 336 9.40 -11.14 12.87
CA LEU A 336 8.40 -10.69 11.91
C LEU A 336 8.01 -9.27 12.33
N SER A 337 8.34 -8.26 11.52
CA SER A 337 8.05 -6.87 11.87
C SER A 337 7.45 -6.10 10.70
N CYS A 338 6.75 -5.01 11.01
CA CYS A 338 6.52 -3.96 10.02
C CYS A 338 7.83 -3.16 9.83
N GLN A 339 8.14 -2.76 8.60
CA GLN A 339 9.26 -1.87 8.27
C GLN A 339 8.82 -0.41 8.09
N ASN A 340 7.54 -0.09 8.26
CA ASN A 340 7.11 1.28 8.56
C ASN A 340 7.70 1.65 9.92
N LEU A 341 8.54 2.69 9.95
CA LEU A 341 9.38 3.01 11.10
C LEU A 341 8.56 3.49 12.31
N ASN A 342 7.43 4.16 12.08
CA ASN A 342 6.49 4.53 13.14
C ASN A 342 5.82 3.29 13.74
N HIS A 343 5.36 2.36 12.90
CA HIS A 343 4.74 1.11 13.38
C HIS A 343 5.75 0.23 14.12
N LEU A 344 7.03 0.28 13.71
CA LEU A 344 8.11 -0.47 14.34
C LEU A 344 8.36 0.01 15.79
N LYS A 345 8.48 1.33 16.02
CA LYS A 345 8.64 1.91 17.38
C LYS A 345 7.36 1.83 18.23
N ALA A 346 6.19 1.85 17.60
CA ALA A 346 4.91 1.59 18.27
C ALA A 346 4.63 0.09 18.56
N GLY A 347 5.58 -0.80 18.26
CA GLY A 347 5.55 -2.19 18.72
C GLY A 347 4.95 -3.22 17.76
N LEU A 348 4.78 -2.91 16.47
CA LEU A 348 4.29 -3.85 15.44
C LEU A 348 5.36 -4.90 15.06
N GLN A 349 5.62 -5.78 16.02
CA GLN A 349 6.68 -6.78 16.03
C GLN A 349 6.14 -8.11 16.59
N ALA A 350 6.62 -9.22 16.05
CA ALA A 350 6.27 -10.59 16.42
C ALA A 350 7.48 -11.53 16.23
N PHE A 351 7.47 -12.68 16.90
CA PHE A 351 8.53 -13.69 16.73
C PHE A 351 7.99 -14.97 16.08
N PHE A 352 8.81 -15.62 15.26
CA PHE A 352 8.57 -16.98 14.80
C PHE A 352 9.79 -17.86 15.00
N GLN A 353 9.58 -19.17 15.19
CA GLN A 353 10.62 -20.13 15.51
C GLN A 353 10.73 -21.19 14.40
N VAL A 354 11.94 -21.34 13.86
CA VAL A 354 12.29 -22.40 12.91
C VAL A 354 13.09 -23.48 13.67
N GLN A 355 12.52 -24.67 13.82
CA GLN A 355 13.08 -25.77 14.59
C GLN A 355 13.83 -26.77 13.68
N GLU A 356 14.90 -27.39 14.19
CA GLU A 356 15.61 -28.44 13.46
C GLU A 356 14.93 -29.82 13.67
N CYS A 357 14.06 -30.20 12.74
CA CYS A 357 13.24 -31.42 12.84
C CYS A 357 13.81 -32.64 12.08
N ASN A 358 15.11 -32.66 11.76
CA ASN A 358 15.78 -33.72 11.00
C ASN A 358 15.17 -34.05 9.62
N LYS A 359 14.44 -33.11 9.00
CA LYS A 359 14.05 -33.23 7.59
C LYS A 359 15.32 -33.20 6.71
N SER A 360 15.30 -33.95 5.61
CA SER A 360 16.44 -33.99 4.68
C SER A 360 16.51 -32.70 3.89
N SER A 361 17.39 -31.77 4.30
CA SER A 361 17.68 -30.60 3.49
C SER A 361 18.22 -30.99 2.12
N SER A 362 17.74 -30.31 1.07
CA SER A 362 18.38 -30.39 -0.23
C SER A 362 19.76 -29.75 -0.12
N LYS A 363 20.79 -30.59 0.10
CA LYS A 363 22.19 -30.17 0.24
C LYS A 363 22.79 -29.71 -1.10
N ASP A 364 22.21 -28.66 -1.68
CA ASP A 364 22.93 -27.77 -2.57
C ASP A 364 23.95 -27.01 -1.70
N ASN A 365 25.04 -27.72 -1.43
CA ASN A 365 26.14 -27.33 -0.55
C ASN A 365 27.02 -26.31 -1.30
N ILE A 366 26.41 -25.18 -1.68
CA ILE A 366 27.06 -24.08 -2.37
C ILE A 366 27.87 -23.31 -1.33
N ARG A 367 29.03 -23.86 -0.99
CA ARG A 367 30.18 -23.03 -0.61
C ARG A 367 30.37 -22.03 -1.74
N GLY A 368 30.22 -20.73 -1.45
CA GLY A 368 30.15 -19.68 -2.46
C GLY A 368 31.30 -19.81 -3.44
N LYS A 369 31.00 -19.97 -4.74
CA LYS A 369 32.04 -20.27 -5.74
C LYS A 369 32.95 -19.07 -5.99
N HIS A 370 32.43 -17.86 -5.77
CA HIS A 370 33.21 -16.63 -5.69
C HIS A 370 32.85 -15.89 -4.40
N VAL A 371 33.82 -15.17 -3.85
CA VAL A 371 33.62 -14.27 -2.72
C VAL A 371 33.67 -12.84 -3.25
N ARG A 372 32.60 -12.06 -3.02
CA ARG A 372 32.53 -10.62 -3.29
C ARG A 372 32.89 -9.91 -1.98
N HIS A 373 34.10 -9.36 -1.87
CA HIS A 373 34.56 -8.70 -0.65
C HIS A 373 34.55 -7.18 -0.83
N TYR A 374 33.78 -6.49 0.00
CA TYR A 374 33.66 -5.03 0.07
C TYR A 374 34.29 -4.49 1.35
N TYR A 375 34.88 -3.30 1.28
CA TYR A 375 35.34 -2.53 2.44
C TYR A 375 34.49 -1.26 2.51
N ILE A 376 33.66 -1.15 3.54
CA ILE A 376 32.71 -0.05 3.70
C ILE A 376 32.98 0.61 5.05
N ALA A 377 32.98 1.93 5.11
CA ALA A 377 32.98 2.65 6.38
C ALA A 377 31.75 3.54 6.49
N ALA A 378 31.24 3.72 7.71
CA ALA A 378 30.33 4.79 8.06
C ALA A 378 31.15 6.00 8.48
N GLU A 379 30.89 7.16 7.91
CA GLU A 379 31.64 8.39 8.17
C GLU A 379 30.75 9.64 8.08
N GLU A 380 31.15 10.69 8.79
CA GLU A 380 30.40 11.95 8.87
C GLU A 380 30.71 12.84 7.64
N ILE A 381 29.67 13.41 7.05
CA ILE A 381 29.77 14.41 5.97
C ILE A 381 28.80 15.58 6.25
N ILE A 382 29.03 16.72 5.61
CA ILE A 382 27.98 17.73 5.42
C ILE A 382 27.31 17.42 4.08
N TRP A 383 26.01 17.16 4.12
CA TRP A 383 25.16 16.92 2.96
C TRP A 383 24.33 18.18 2.68
N ASN A 384 24.33 18.64 1.43
CA ASN A 384 23.48 19.73 0.97
C ASN A 384 22.45 19.13 0.02
N TYR A 385 21.16 19.27 0.34
CA TYR A 385 20.06 18.67 -0.41
C TYR A 385 19.83 19.33 -1.79
N ALA A 386 20.22 20.60 -1.94
CA ALA A 386 20.15 21.31 -3.22
C ALA A 386 21.41 22.17 -3.45
N PRO A 387 22.54 21.58 -3.91
CA PRO A 387 23.80 22.29 -4.09
C PRO A 387 23.78 23.47 -5.07
N SER A 388 22.72 23.62 -5.88
CA SER A 388 22.50 24.75 -6.78
C SER A 388 21.85 25.97 -6.11
N GLY A 389 21.16 25.81 -4.97
CA GLY A 389 20.36 26.86 -4.33
C GLY A 389 19.12 27.31 -5.11
N ILE A 390 18.76 26.63 -6.21
CA ILE A 390 17.65 26.99 -7.09
C ILE A 390 16.80 25.77 -7.44
N ASP A 391 15.48 25.93 -7.55
CA ASP A 391 14.63 24.92 -8.17
C ASP A 391 14.94 24.88 -9.68
N ILE A 392 15.37 23.73 -10.16
CA ILE A 392 15.75 23.54 -11.56
C ILE A 392 14.55 23.50 -12.51
N PHE A 393 13.32 23.43 -12.02
CA PHE A 393 12.07 23.49 -12.79
C PHE A 393 11.60 24.93 -12.96
N THR A 394 11.28 25.62 -11.86
CA THR A 394 10.77 27.00 -11.87
C THR A 394 11.84 28.04 -12.19
N LYS A 395 13.12 27.73 -11.93
CA LYS A 395 14.28 28.63 -11.97
C LYS A 395 14.33 29.68 -10.86
N GLU A 396 13.53 29.48 -9.82
CA GLU A 396 13.48 30.37 -8.66
C GLU A 396 14.51 29.97 -7.60
N ASN A 397 14.83 30.90 -6.69
CA ASN A 397 15.70 30.64 -5.54
C ASN A 397 14.89 29.88 -4.48
N LEU A 398 15.47 28.82 -3.91
CA LEU A 398 14.78 27.98 -2.92
C LEU A 398 14.39 28.75 -1.65
N THR A 399 15.09 29.84 -1.32
CA THR A 399 14.77 30.72 -0.19
C THR A 399 13.98 31.97 -0.62
N ALA A 400 13.17 31.89 -1.68
CA ALA A 400 12.31 33.00 -2.09
C ALA A 400 11.15 33.17 -1.08
N PRO A 401 10.91 34.38 -0.52
CA PRO A 401 9.85 34.57 0.47
C PRO A 401 8.47 34.19 -0.07
N GLY A 402 7.77 33.30 0.63
CA GLY A 402 6.46 32.79 0.23
C GLY A 402 6.49 31.73 -0.88
N SER A 403 7.63 31.10 -1.14
CA SER A 403 7.72 29.88 -1.95
C SER A 403 7.68 28.63 -1.07
N ASP A 404 7.09 27.55 -1.54
CA ASP A 404 6.97 26.28 -0.80
C ASP A 404 8.35 25.72 -0.42
N SER A 405 9.35 25.93 -1.28
CA SER A 405 10.74 25.56 -0.99
C SER A 405 11.36 26.32 0.18
N ALA A 406 10.87 27.50 0.54
CA ALA A 406 11.44 28.27 1.63
C ALA A 406 11.27 27.59 2.99
N VAL A 407 10.16 26.86 3.19
CA VAL A 407 9.88 26.09 4.42
C VAL A 407 11.04 25.17 4.80
N PHE A 408 11.59 24.46 3.80
CA PHE A 408 12.67 23.49 3.97
C PHE A 408 14.08 24.11 3.86
N PHE A 409 14.24 25.15 3.02
CA PHE A 409 15.57 25.67 2.67
C PHE A 409 15.96 26.97 3.40
N GLU A 410 15.05 27.65 4.10
CA GLU A 410 15.38 28.83 4.91
C GLU A 410 16.27 28.46 6.12
N GLN A 411 17.32 29.25 6.34
CA GLN A 411 18.24 29.10 7.48
C GLN A 411 18.17 30.36 8.35
N GLY A 412 18.03 30.21 9.67
CA GLY A 412 17.68 31.34 10.53
C GLY A 412 18.01 31.20 12.02
N THR A 413 17.14 31.78 12.86
CA THR A 413 17.26 31.73 14.33
C THR A 413 17.03 30.32 14.86
N THR A 414 15.96 29.69 14.42
CA THR A 414 15.51 28.34 14.82
C THR A 414 15.48 27.34 13.67
N ARG A 415 15.72 27.78 12.42
CA ARG A 415 15.72 26.94 11.21
C ARG A 415 17.13 26.49 10.81
N ILE A 416 17.31 25.20 10.53
CA ILE A 416 18.58 24.60 10.08
C ILE A 416 18.86 24.93 8.59
N GLY A 417 17.82 24.88 7.75
CA GLY A 417 17.91 25.09 6.30
C GLY A 417 18.51 23.91 5.55
N GLY A 418 18.77 24.06 4.24
CA GLY A 418 19.04 22.93 3.33
C GLY A 418 20.38 22.18 3.44
N SER A 419 21.09 22.20 4.58
CA SER A 419 22.38 21.50 4.75
C SER A 419 22.55 20.90 6.15
N TYR A 420 22.83 19.60 6.20
CA TYR A 420 22.85 18.79 7.42
C TYR A 420 24.15 17.98 7.52
N LYS A 421 24.66 17.81 8.73
CA LYS A 421 25.66 16.81 9.10
C LYS A 421 24.97 15.44 9.12
N LYS A 422 25.52 14.48 8.38
CA LYS A 422 24.95 13.13 8.16
C LYS A 422 26.02 12.04 8.30
N LEU A 423 25.60 10.83 8.67
CA LEU A 423 26.44 9.62 8.66
C LEU A 423 26.11 8.79 7.42
N VAL A 424 27.12 8.45 6.62
CA VAL A 424 26.92 7.80 5.32
C VAL A 424 27.90 6.65 5.09
N TYR A 425 27.47 5.64 4.34
CA TYR A 425 28.33 4.55 3.89
C TYR A 425 29.20 4.96 2.70
N ARG A 426 30.51 4.72 2.76
CA ARG A 426 31.45 4.93 1.64
C ARG A 426 32.38 3.74 1.44
N GLU A 427 32.71 3.45 0.18
CA GLU A 427 33.57 2.32 -0.18
C GLU A 427 35.06 2.68 -0.14
N TYR A 428 35.86 1.72 0.30
CA TYR A 428 37.31 1.80 0.41
C TYR A 428 37.98 0.67 -0.39
N THR A 429 39.26 0.84 -0.72
CA THR A 429 40.01 -0.15 -1.51
C THR A 429 40.34 -1.42 -0.74
N ASP A 430 40.52 -1.32 0.57
CA ASP A 430 41.07 -2.35 1.44
C ASP A 430 40.79 -2.08 2.93
N ALA A 431 41.20 -3.03 3.77
CA ALA A 431 40.99 -3.02 5.23
C ALA A 431 41.74 -1.91 6.00
N SER A 432 42.59 -1.09 5.36
CA SER A 432 43.22 0.07 6.02
C SER A 432 42.29 1.29 6.10
N PHE A 433 41.17 1.28 5.37
CA PHE A 433 40.21 2.40 5.29
C PHE A 433 40.86 3.78 5.03
N THR A 434 41.99 3.77 4.31
CA THR A 434 42.79 4.96 4.00
C THR A 434 42.40 5.55 2.64
N ASN A 435 42.37 4.74 1.58
CA ASN A 435 42.00 5.19 0.24
C ASN A 435 40.53 4.92 -0.04
N ARG A 436 39.72 5.98 -0.19
CA ARG A 436 38.35 5.86 -0.71
C ARG A 436 38.39 5.37 -2.15
N LYS A 437 37.48 4.47 -2.51
CA LYS A 437 37.26 4.11 -3.92
C LYS A 437 36.41 5.21 -4.55
N GLU A 438 37.00 5.96 -5.47
CA GLU A 438 36.31 7.07 -6.15
C GLU A 438 35.12 6.55 -6.97
N ARG A 439 34.00 7.28 -6.93
CA ARG A 439 32.83 6.98 -7.77
C ARG A 439 33.11 7.36 -9.21
N GLY A 440 32.77 6.46 -10.13
CA GLY A 440 32.78 6.77 -11.55
C GLY A 440 31.60 7.66 -11.98
N PRO A 441 31.61 8.22 -13.21
CA PRO A 441 30.48 8.98 -13.76
C PRO A 441 29.17 8.19 -13.87
N GLU A 442 29.22 6.85 -13.84
CA GLU A 442 28.02 6.00 -13.80
C GLU A 442 27.40 5.94 -12.39
N GLU A 443 28.17 6.24 -11.34
CA GLU A 443 27.80 6.12 -9.92
C GLU A 443 27.52 7.49 -9.26
N GLU A 444 27.72 8.60 -9.97
CA GLU A 444 27.46 9.96 -9.48
C GLU A 444 26.02 10.13 -8.97
N HIS A 445 25.06 9.51 -9.66
CA HIS A 445 23.63 9.53 -9.33
C HIS A 445 23.28 8.90 -7.96
N LEU A 446 24.18 8.12 -7.34
CA LEU A 446 23.94 7.51 -6.03
C LEU A 446 23.80 8.55 -4.90
N GLY A 447 24.31 9.78 -5.09
CA GLY A 447 24.12 10.87 -4.13
C GLY A 447 24.53 10.49 -2.69
N ILE A 448 23.57 10.51 -1.77
CA ILE A 448 23.81 10.18 -0.36
C ILE A 448 24.16 8.70 -0.16
N LEU A 449 23.56 7.81 -0.96
CA LEU A 449 23.50 6.36 -0.75
C LEU A 449 24.88 5.72 -0.60
N GLY A 450 24.93 4.55 0.03
CA GLY A 450 26.10 3.69 0.03
C GLY A 450 26.54 3.19 -1.35
N PRO A 451 27.71 2.56 -1.46
CA PRO A 451 28.11 1.83 -2.67
C PRO A 451 27.16 0.66 -2.98
N VAL A 452 27.08 0.27 -4.25
CA VAL A 452 26.27 -0.88 -4.66
C VAL A 452 26.94 -2.20 -4.24
N ILE A 453 26.33 -2.91 -3.30
CA ILE A 453 26.69 -4.32 -3.02
C ILE A 453 26.04 -5.20 -4.09
N TRP A 454 26.77 -6.13 -4.70
CA TRP A 454 26.23 -6.95 -5.79
C TRP A 454 26.74 -8.39 -5.78
N ALA A 455 25.89 -9.32 -6.20
CA ALA A 455 26.24 -10.74 -6.24
C ALA A 455 25.39 -11.53 -7.24
N GLU A 456 25.93 -12.66 -7.69
CA GLU A 456 25.16 -13.68 -8.42
C GLU A 456 24.67 -14.80 -7.49
N VAL A 457 23.61 -15.50 -7.89
CA VAL A 457 23.18 -16.74 -7.24
C VAL A 457 24.33 -17.77 -7.20
N GLY A 458 24.75 -18.09 -5.97
CA GLY A 458 25.84 -19.00 -5.63
C GLY A 458 27.16 -18.32 -5.22
N ASP A 459 27.18 -17.00 -5.09
CA ASP A 459 28.29 -16.25 -4.49
C ASP A 459 28.14 -16.12 -2.96
N THR A 460 29.26 -15.80 -2.29
CA THR A 460 29.32 -15.34 -0.89
C THR A 460 29.66 -13.86 -0.89
N ILE A 461 28.88 -13.04 -0.19
CA ILE A 461 29.18 -11.62 0.05
C ILE A 461 29.93 -11.51 1.37
N ARG A 462 31.00 -10.72 1.39
CA ARG A 462 31.73 -10.37 2.61
C ARG A 462 31.86 -8.85 2.69
N VAL A 463 31.50 -8.26 3.82
CA VAL A 463 31.61 -6.81 4.04
C VAL A 463 32.43 -6.58 5.29
N THR A 464 33.66 -6.07 5.12
CA THR A 464 34.42 -5.55 6.26
C THR A 464 33.96 -4.11 6.49
N PHE A 465 33.24 -3.91 7.59
CA PHE A 465 32.66 -2.64 8.00
C PHE A 465 33.50 -1.99 9.10
N HIS A 466 33.86 -0.72 8.94
CA HIS A 466 34.54 0.06 9.97
C HIS A 466 33.75 1.31 10.32
N ASN A 467 33.51 1.52 11.62
CA ASN A 467 32.75 2.66 12.09
C ASN A 467 33.67 3.85 12.42
N LYS A 468 33.55 4.96 11.66
CA LYS A 468 34.27 6.22 11.92
C LYS A 468 33.37 7.30 12.55
N GLY A 469 32.10 7.00 12.81
CA GLY A 469 31.15 7.91 13.45
C GLY A 469 31.17 7.85 14.98
N ALA A 470 30.45 8.77 15.62
CA ALA A 470 30.36 8.86 17.08
C ALA A 470 29.38 7.85 17.73
N TYR A 471 28.52 7.19 16.96
CA TYR A 471 27.44 6.31 17.43
C TYR A 471 27.74 4.83 17.09
N PRO A 472 27.24 3.84 17.85
CA PRO A 472 27.33 2.43 17.45
C PRO A 472 26.42 2.15 16.26
N LEU A 473 26.92 1.44 15.25
CA LEU A 473 26.23 1.20 13.97
C LEU A 473 26.32 -0.28 13.56
N SER A 474 25.59 -0.70 12.53
CA SER A 474 25.67 -2.06 11.97
C SER A 474 25.49 -2.07 10.45
N ILE A 475 25.42 -3.25 9.83
CA ILE A 475 24.89 -3.43 8.47
C ILE A 475 23.94 -4.63 8.44
N GLU A 476 22.65 -4.37 8.22
CA GLU A 476 21.59 -5.36 7.97
C GLU A 476 21.26 -5.39 6.47
N PRO A 477 21.32 -6.56 5.80
CA PRO A 477 21.01 -6.69 4.37
C PRO A 477 19.62 -7.31 4.11
N ILE A 478 18.81 -6.67 3.27
CA ILE A 478 17.52 -7.26 2.84
C ILE A 478 17.74 -8.33 1.76
N GLY A 479 17.17 -9.51 1.98
CA GLY A 479 17.03 -10.53 0.94
C GLY A 479 18.32 -11.24 0.54
N VAL A 480 19.23 -11.46 1.48
CA VAL A 480 20.35 -12.43 1.40
C VAL A 480 20.31 -13.35 2.62
N ARG A 481 21.03 -14.47 2.58
CA ARG A 481 21.01 -15.44 3.68
C ARG A 481 22.21 -15.26 4.60
N PHE A 482 21.95 -14.87 5.84
CA PHE A 482 22.92 -14.77 6.93
C PHE A 482 22.60 -15.75 8.06
N ASN A 483 23.55 -15.92 8.99
CA ASN A 483 23.34 -16.63 10.25
C ASN A 483 23.26 -15.62 11.41
N LYS A 484 22.82 -16.05 12.60
CA LYS A 484 22.66 -15.18 13.78
C LYS A 484 23.93 -14.45 14.26
N ASN A 485 25.12 -14.91 13.87
CA ASN A 485 26.37 -14.20 14.17
C ASN A 485 26.71 -13.11 13.14
N ASN A 486 25.89 -12.92 12.11
CA ASN A 486 26.06 -11.96 11.00
C ASN A 486 24.78 -11.14 10.72
N GLU A 487 23.78 -11.24 11.61
CA GLU A 487 22.58 -10.39 11.61
C GLU A 487 22.98 -8.99 12.13
N GLY A 488 22.55 -7.95 11.43
CA GLY A 488 22.87 -6.54 11.74
C GLY A 488 21.91 -5.93 12.76
N THR A 489 20.83 -6.64 13.09
CA THR A 489 19.76 -6.19 13.99
C THR A 489 19.77 -6.99 15.29
N TYR A 490 19.58 -6.34 16.45
CA TYR A 490 19.49 -7.05 17.75
C TYR A 490 18.07 -7.12 18.31
N TYR A 491 17.58 -8.34 18.50
CA TYR A 491 16.33 -8.65 19.20
C TYR A 491 16.46 -9.96 19.99
N SER A 492 15.60 -10.17 20.99
CA SER A 492 15.51 -11.42 21.76
C SER A 492 14.12 -11.59 22.39
N PRO A 493 13.45 -12.74 22.20
CA PRO A 493 12.18 -13.03 22.88
C PRO A 493 12.35 -13.40 24.36
N ASN A 494 13.57 -13.74 24.79
CA ASN A 494 13.90 -14.13 26.17
C ASN A 494 14.97 -13.16 26.71
N TYR A 495 14.57 -11.94 27.06
CA TYR A 495 15.49 -10.92 27.57
C TYR A 495 15.54 -10.92 29.11
N ASN A 496 16.73 -10.67 29.66
CA ASN A 496 16.92 -10.51 31.11
C ASN A 496 17.74 -9.23 31.37
N PRO A 497 17.10 -8.14 31.85
CA PRO A 497 17.80 -6.87 32.11
C PRO A 497 18.96 -6.99 33.10
N GLN A 498 18.81 -7.89 34.09
CA GLN A 498 19.83 -8.11 35.12
C GLN A 498 21.08 -8.82 34.55
N SER A 499 20.95 -9.50 33.41
CA SER A 499 22.04 -10.23 32.77
C SER A 499 23.02 -9.32 32.02
N ARG A 500 22.67 -8.06 31.71
CA ARG A 500 23.44 -7.16 30.82
C ARG A 500 24.00 -7.89 29.59
N SER A 501 23.15 -8.62 28.87
CA SER A 501 23.56 -9.35 27.67
C SER A 501 24.12 -8.36 26.64
N VAL A 502 25.44 -8.39 26.46
CA VAL A 502 26.12 -7.55 25.46
C VAL A 502 25.57 -7.92 24.08
N PRO A 503 25.10 -6.95 23.27
CA PRO A 503 24.62 -7.23 21.92
C PRO A 503 25.70 -7.94 21.09
N PRO A 504 25.33 -8.84 20.16
CA PRO A 504 26.27 -9.43 19.21
C PRO A 504 27.04 -8.33 18.46
N SER A 505 28.34 -8.52 18.26
CA SER A 505 29.20 -7.53 17.57
C SER A 505 28.77 -7.23 16.13
N ALA A 506 28.02 -8.14 15.49
CA ALA A 506 27.44 -7.91 14.17
C ALA A 506 26.32 -6.85 14.20
N SER A 507 25.54 -6.82 15.26
CA SER A 507 24.39 -5.91 15.45
C SER A 507 24.73 -4.65 16.26
N HIS A 508 25.99 -4.46 16.62
CA HIS A 508 26.46 -3.31 17.40
C HIS A 508 27.98 -3.13 17.25
N VAL A 509 28.41 -2.44 16.20
CA VAL A 509 29.81 -2.08 15.94
C VAL A 509 30.07 -0.70 16.53
N ALA A 510 30.80 -0.65 17.65
CA ALA A 510 31.02 0.61 18.36
C ALA A 510 31.91 1.59 17.56
N PRO A 511 31.95 2.88 17.92
CA PRO A 511 32.87 3.86 17.33
C PRO A 511 34.31 3.33 17.29
N THR A 512 34.98 3.50 16.15
CA THR A 512 36.33 2.98 15.83
C THR A 512 36.49 1.46 15.71
N GLU A 513 35.46 0.65 15.97
CA GLU A 513 35.54 -0.80 15.78
C GLU A 513 35.44 -1.21 14.31
N THR A 514 35.75 -2.49 14.05
CA THR A 514 35.64 -3.11 12.72
C THR A 514 35.02 -4.49 12.85
N PHE A 515 33.96 -4.76 12.09
CA PHE A 515 33.34 -6.08 11.98
C PHE A 515 33.47 -6.60 10.54
N THR A 516 33.37 -7.91 10.33
CA THR A 516 33.33 -8.49 8.97
C THR A 516 32.16 -9.44 8.84
N TYR A 517 31.12 -8.98 8.15
CA TYR A 517 29.93 -9.74 7.81
C TYR A 517 30.23 -10.76 6.71
N GLU A 518 29.63 -11.95 6.80
CA GLU A 518 29.60 -12.95 5.74
C GLU A 518 28.15 -13.40 5.49
N TRP A 519 27.69 -13.19 4.26
CA TRP A 519 26.34 -13.54 3.78
C TRP A 519 26.44 -14.46 2.56
N THR A 520 25.41 -15.27 2.35
CA THR A 520 25.34 -16.21 1.22
C THR A 520 24.15 -15.90 0.33
N VAL A 521 24.32 -16.10 -0.98
CA VAL A 521 23.27 -15.87 -1.98
C VAL A 521 22.86 -17.21 -2.60
N PRO A 522 22.09 -18.05 -1.87
CA PRO A 522 21.57 -19.28 -2.46
C PRO A 522 20.49 -19.00 -3.52
N LYS A 523 19.98 -20.04 -4.17
CA LYS A 523 18.96 -19.88 -5.21
C LYS A 523 17.65 -19.34 -4.64
N GLU A 524 17.37 -19.67 -3.37
CA GLU A 524 16.14 -19.33 -2.66
C GLU A 524 16.02 -17.84 -2.31
N VAL A 525 17.10 -17.04 -2.31
CA VAL A 525 17.02 -15.57 -2.09
C VAL A 525 17.13 -14.76 -3.38
N GLY A 526 17.58 -15.40 -4.46
CA GLY A 526 17.77 -14.79 -5.76
C GLY A 526 16.51 -14.76 -6.63
N PRO A 527 16.65 -14.26 -7.87
CA PRO A 527 15.56 -14.16 -8.82
C PRO A 527 15.06 -15.55 -9.26
N THR A 528 13.75 -15.71 -9.33
CA THR A 528 13.04 -16.87 -9.87
C THR A 528 13.12 -16.92 -11.40
N ASN A 529 12.36 -17.83 -12.02
CA ASN A 529 12.25 -17.86 -13.49
C ASN A 529 11.45 -16.66 -14.03
N ALA A 530 10.40 -16.22 -13.32
CA ALA A 530 9.53 -15.12 -13.72
C ALA A 530 10.14 -13.74 -13.42
N ASP A 531 10.96 -13.64 -12.38
CA ASP A 531 11.65 -12.40 -12.02
C ASP A 531 12.58 -11.87 -13.14
N PRO A 532 12.90 -10.55 -13.14
CA PRO A 532 13.96 -9.99 -13.97
C PRO A 532 15.34 -10.63 -13.71
N VAL A 533 16.32 -10.29 -14.56
CA VAL A 533 17.69 -10.83 -14.47
C VAL A 533 18.39 -10.48 -13.16
N CYS A 534 18.09 -9.31 -12.60
CA CYS A 534 18.59 -8.82 -11.32
C CYS A 534 17.44 -8.22 -10.52
N LEU A 535 17.46 -8.42 -9.20
CA LEU A 535 16.56 -7.78 -8.24
C LEU A 535 17.30 -6.65 -7.53
N ALA A 536 16.63 -5.50 -7.41
CA ALA A 536 17.04 -4.42 -6.53
C ALA A 536 16.65 -4.76 -5.09
N LYS A 537 17.59 -4.56 -4.17
CA LYS A 537 17.47 -4.75 -2.73
C LYS A 537 18.22 -3.60 -2.03
N MET A 538 18.31 -3.62 -0.71
CA MET A 538 19.02 -2.60 0.06
C MET A 538 19.73 -3.17 1.29
N TYR A 539 20.57 -2.36 1.90
CA TYR A 539 21.19 -2.60 3.20
C TYR A 539 21.23 -1.30 3.99
N TYR A 540 21.13 -1.37 5.32
CA TYR A 540 21.06 -0.22 6.22
C TYR A 540 21.69 -0.51 7.58
N SER A 541 21.94 0.52 8.40
CA SER A 541 22.28 0.27 9.82
C SER A 541 21.00 0.01 10.59
N ALA A 542 21.02 -1.02 11.44
CA ALA A 542 19.85 -1.52 12.16
C ALA A 542 20.12 -1.65 13.66
N VAL A 543 20.97 -0.77 14.20
CA VAL A 543 21.10 -0.59 15.66
C VAL A 543 19.85 0.10 16.17
N GLU A 544 19.46 1.17 15.48
CA GLU A 544 18.20 1.87 15.67
C GLU A 544 17.67 2.31 14.29
N PRO A 545 17.06 1.40 13.49
CA PRO A 545 16.71 1.67 12.09
C PRO A 545 15.78 2.87 11.90
N THR A 546 14.97 3.20 12.92
CA THR A 546 14.12 4.38 13.00
C THR A 546 14.90 5.70 12.94
N LYS A 547 16.19 5.70 13.27
CA LYS A 547 17.08 6.88 13.24
C LYS A 547 18.25 6.71 12.27
N ASP A 548 18.86 5.52 12.24
CA ASP A 548 20.02 5.17 11.42
C ASP A 548 19.80 5.46 9.93
N ILE A 549 18.63 5.09 9.39
CA ILE A 549 18.27 5.26 7.98
C ILE A 549 18.19 6.75 7.63
N PHE A 550 17.41 7.52 8.40
CA PHE A 550 17.25 8.96 8.19
C PHE A 550 18.55 9.73 8.42
N THR A 551 19.41 9.29 9.35
CA THR A 551 20.76 9.86 9.53
C THR A 551 21.64 9.72 8.27
N GLY A 552 21.32 8.77 7.38
CA GLY A 552 21.95 8.59 6.06
C GLY A 552 22.55 7.21 5.79
N LEU A 553 22.36 6.23 6.70
CA LEU A 553 22.99 4.91 6.64
C LEU A 553 22.15 3.90 5.85
N ILE A 554 22.02 4.17 4.56
CA ILE A 554 21.27 3.39 3.58
C ILE A 554 22.12 3.16 2.31
N GLY A 555 22.03 1.99 1.69
CA GLY A 555 22.70 1.70 0.42
C GLY A 555 22.00 0.63 -0.43
N PRO A 556 22.14 0.69 -1.76
CA PRO A 556 21.54 -0.27 -2.68
C PRO A 556 22.30 -1.60 -2.70
N MET A 557 21.56 -2.69 -2.88
CA MET A 557 22.09 -4.01 -3.15
C MET A 557 21.45 -4.61 -4.40
N LYS A 558 22.18 -5.44 -5.14
CA LYS A 558 21.70 -6.06 -6.39
C LYS A 558 22.01 -7.56 -6.41
N ILE A 559 20.97 -8.39 -6.50
CA ILE A 559 21.09 -9.86 -6.53
C ILE A 559 20.64 -10.38 -7.90
N CYS A 560 21.54 -11.07 -8.60
CA CYS A 560 21.35 -11.44 -10.00
C CYS A 560 21.33 -12.94 -10.27
N LYS A 561 20.69 -13.34 -11.37
CA LYS A 561 20.77 -14.68 -11.93
C LYS A 561 22.23 -15.04 -12.23
N LYS A 562 22.55 -16.33 -12.13
CA LYS A 562 23.93 -16.81 -12.27
C LYS A 562 24.47 -16.61 -13.69
N GLY A 563 25.67 -16.08 -13.80
CA GLY A 563 26.36 -15.78 -15.05
C GLY A 563 25.84 -14.56 -15.81
N SER A 564 24.96 -13.73 -15.23
CA SER A 564 24.41 -12.53 -15.90
C SER A 564 25.22 -11.25 -15.66
N LEU A 565 26.23 -11.25 -14.79
CA LEU A 565 27.06 -10.09 -14.51
C LEU A 565 28.40 -10.10 -15.27
N HIS A 566 28.89 -8.91 -15.57
CA HIS A 566 30.28 -8.65 -15.91
C HIS A 566 31.16 -8.65 -14.64
N ALA A 567 32.49 -8.73 -14.81
CA ALA A 567 33.43 -8.78 -13.69
C ALA A 567 33.41 -7.51 -12.80
N ASN A 568 32.92 -6.38 -13.31
CA ASN A 568 32.73 -5.12 -12.60
C ASN A 568 31.34 -4.99 -11.93
N GLY A 569 30.50 -6.02 -11.97
CA GLY A 569 29.17 -6.01 -11.34
C GLY A 569 28.03 -5.45 -12.19
N ARG A 570 28.32 -4.99 -13.41
CA ARG A 570 27.28 -4.54 -14.34
C ARG A 570 26.51 -5.70 -14.95
N GLN A 571 25.21 -5.55 -15.14
CA GLN A 571 24.41 -6.54 -15.85
C GLN A 571 24.83 -6.62 -17.33
N LYS A 572 24.91 -7.84 -17.87
CA LYS A 572 25.06 -8.08 -19.31
C LYS A 572 23.84 -7.58 -20.06
N ASP A 573 24.09 -7.15 -21.30
CA ASP A 573 23.07 -6.62 -22.22
C ASP A 573 22.33 -5.37 -21.67
N VAL A 574 22.97 -4.64 -20.74
CA VAL A 574 22.45 -3.39 -20.15
C VAL A 574 23.50 -2.26 -20.25
N ASP A 575 23.14 -1.20 -20.98
CA ASP A 575 24.03 -0.06 -21.24
C ASP A 575 24.25 0.85 -20.02
N LYS A 576 23.25 0.98 -19.14
CA LYS A 576 23.30 1.77 -17.90
C LYS A 576 22.36 1.18 -16.83
N GLU A 577 22.77 1.27 -15.57
CA GLU A 577 21.97 0.89 -14.41
C GLU A 577 21.86 2.12 -13.47
N PHE A 578 20.68 2.35 -12.91
CA PHE A 578 20.40 3.47 -11.99
C PHE A 578 19.73 2.96 -10.73
N TYR A 579 20.03 3.57 -9.59
CA TYR A 579 19.46 3.26 -8.28
C TYR A 579 18.86 4.54 -7.70
N LEU A 580 17.57 4.50 -7.38
CA LEU A 580 16.82 5.61 -6.78
C LEU A 580 16.28 5.13 -5.42
N PHE A 581 16.22 6.03 -4.45
CA PHE A 581 15.68 5.76 -3.11
C PHE A 581 14.75 6.92 -2.73
N PRO A 582 13.50 6.93 -3.23
CA PRO A 582 12.53 7.95 -2.86
C PRO A 582 12.13 7.76 -1.40
N THR A 583 12.36 8.80 -0.61
CA THR A 583 11.96 8.88 0.79
C THR A 583 11.86 10.36 1.18
N VAL A 584 11.08 10.66 2.21
CA VAL A 584 11.23 11.89 2.98
C VAL A 584 12.35 11.64 3.97
N PHE A 585 13.45 12.39 3.86
CA PHE A 585 14.52 12.33 4.86
C PHE A 585 14.12 13.17 6.06
N ASP A 586 13.54 12.52 7.07
CA ASP A 586 13.19 13.16 8.33
C ASP A 586 14.45 13.44 9.17
N GLU A 587 14.96 14.67 9.14
CA GLU A 587 16.14 15.03 9.92
C GLU A 587 15.83 15.21 11.42
N ASN A 588 14.55 15.20 11.84
CA ASN A 588 14.18 15.23 13.26
C ASN A 588 14.56 13.92 13.97
N GLU A 589 14.40 12.79 13.28
CA GLU A 589 14.81 11.45 13.75
C GLU A 589 16.31 11.17 13.53
N SER A 590 17.08 12.14 13.00
CA SER A 590 18.52 12.01 12.78
C SER A 590 19.29 11.94 14.10
N LEU A 591 20.19 10.96 14.25
CA LEU A 591 21.11 10.85 15.39
C LEU A 591 21.94 12.13 15.61
N LEU A 592 22.09 12.94 14.56
CA LEU A 592 22.87 14.17 14.51
C LEU A 592 22.03 15.45 14.61
N LEU A 593 20.72 15.39 14.91
CA LEU A 593 19.87 16.58 15.05
C LEU A 593 20.48 17.64 16.00
N GLU A 594 20.97 17.22 17.17
CA GLU A 594 21.64 18.11 18.14
C GLU A 594 22.89 18.81 17.57
N ASP A 595 23.71 18.06 16.82
CA ASP A 595 24.89 18.62 16.14
C ASP A 595 24.46 19.63 15.06
N ASN A 596 23.38 19.33 14.33
CA ASN A 596 22.84 20.19 13.28
C ASN A 596 22.26 21.49 13.83
N ILE A 597 21.44 21.42 14.88
CA ILE A 597 20.90 22.60 15.58
C ILE A 597 22.06 23.53 15.99
N ARG A 598 23.08 22.99 16.65
CA ARG A 598 24.25 23.77 17.13
C ARG A 598 25.15 24.29 16.02
N MET A 599 25.19 23.62 14.87
CA MET A 599 26.08 23.95 13.76
C MET A 599 25.48 24.97 12.78
N PHE A 600 24.15 24.95 12.59
CA PHE A 600 23.47 25.69 11.53
C PHE A 600 22.47 26.73 12.01
N THR A 601 21.89 26.62 13.21
CA THR A 601 21.00 27.67 13.75
C THR A 601 21.78 28.78 14.44
N THR A 602 21.24 30.00 14.46
CA THR A 602 21.89 31.14 15.14
C THR A 602 21.47 31.32 16.61
N ALA A 603 20.40 30.65 17.05
CA ALA A 603 19.90 30.66 18.42
C ALA A 603 19.46 29.25 18.87
N PRO A 604 20.40 28.30 19.05
CA PRO A 604 20.07 26.90 19.33
C PRO A 604 19.27 26.71 20.63
N ASP A 605 19.48 27.56 21.64
CA ASP A 605 18.73 27.55 22.91
C ASP A 605 17.25 28.00 22.77
N GLN A 606 16.82 28.43 21.57
CA GLN A 606 15.44 28.83 21.25
C GLN A 606 14.73 27.83 20.33
N VAL A 607 15.38 26.74 19.93
CA VAL A 607 14.77 25.69 19.13
C VAL A 607 13.88 24.84 20.03
N ASP A 608 12.58 24.91 19.81
CA ASP A 608 11.65 23.87 20.23
C ASP A 608 11.66 22.75 19.17
N LYS A 609 11.57 21.50 19.61
CA LYS A 609 11.53 20.32 18.73
C LYS A 609 10.13 19.78 18.55
N GLU A 610 9.23 20.12 19.45
CA GLU A 610 7.82 19.76 19.39
C GLU A 610 7.01 20.79 18.58
N ASP A 611 7.65 21.87 18.12
CA ASP A 611 7.11 22.83 17.14
C ASP A 611 6.97 22.15 15.77
N GLU A 612 5.73 21.93 15.34
CA GLU A 612 5.38 21.31 14.05
C GLU A 612 6.08 21.99 12.87
N ASP A 613 6.14 23.33 12.93
CA ASP A 613 6.78 24.20 11.96
C ASP A 613 8.30 23.88 11.86
N PHE A 614 8.97 23.67 13.00
CA PHE A 614 10.35 23.14 13.07
C PHE A 614 10.47 21.75 12.47
N GLN A 615 9.57 20.83 12.84
CA GLN A 615 9.59 19.47 12.33
C GLN A 615 9.45 19.43 10.80
N GLU A 616 8.51 20.19 10.23
CA GLU A 616 8.28 20.26 8.79
C GLU A 616 9.50 20.83 8.04
N SER A 617 10.14 21.87 8.58
CA SER A 617 11.37 22.45 7.98
C SER A 617 12.54 21.46 7.85
N ASN A 618 12.48 20.34 8.59
CA ASN A 618 13.48 19.27 8.61
C ASN A 618 13.05 18.02 7.78
N LYS A 619 11.85 17.99 7.19
CA LYS A 619 11.37 16.89 6.32
C LYS A 619 11.86 17.07 4.88
N MET A 620 13.00 16.47 4.56
CA MET A 620 13.67 16.67 3.27
C MET A 620 13.15 15.74 2.17
N HIS A 621 12.19 16.23 1.38
CA HIS A 621 11.60 15.55 0.23
C HIS A 621 12.60 15.38 -0.93
N TRP A 622 12.94 14.13 -1.29
CA TRP A 622 14.05 13.87 -2.21
C TRP A 622 13.74 14.12 -3.70
N THR A 623 14.41 15.10 -4.28
CA THR A 623 14.37 15.46 -5.71
C THR A 623 14.67 14.26 -6.69
N PHE A 624 13.78 13.87 -7.66
CA PHE A 624 14.04 12.71 -8.61
C PHE A 624 13.71 12.72 -10.15
N ASN A 625 12.75 13.48 -10.73
CA ASN A 625 12.35 13.55 -12.18
C ASN A 625 11.80 12.32 -12.89
N VAL A 626 12.06 11.16 -12.33
CA VAL A 626 10.89 10.51 -11.78
C VAL A 626 10.29 11.50 -10.77
N GLU A 627 9.26 12.24 -11.16
CA GLU A 627 8.50 13.05 -10.20
C GLU A 627 7.57 12.13 -9.41
N CYS A 628 7.39 12.40 -8.12
CA CYS A 628 6.30 11.78 -7.38
C CYS A 628 4.99 12.44 -7.82
N LEU A 629 3.94 11.64 -8.01
CA LEU A 629 2.60 12.15 -8.31
C LEU A 629 1.77 12.42 -7.05
N THR A 630 2.25 11.94 -5.89
CA THR A 630 1.77 12.38 -4.57
C THR A 630 2.01 13.88 -4.46
N THR A 631 0.94 14.66 -4.26
CA THR A 631 1.01 16.13 -4.37
C THR A 631 1.98 16.76 -3.40
N ASP A 632 1.98 16.29 -2.16
CA ASP A 632 2.71 16.92 -1.06
C ASP A 632 4.22 16.69 -1.25
N HIS A 633 4.59 15.45 -1.62
CA HIS A 633 5.92 15.12 -2.11
C HIS A 633 6.34 15.99 -3.31
N TYR A 634 5.48 16.22 -4.31
CA TYR A 634 5.81 17.02 -5.49
C TYR A 634 6.11 18.48 -5.13
N THR A 635 5.25 19.07 -4.30
CA THR A 635 5.36 20.45 -3.78
C THR A 635 6.60 20.60 -2.90
N GLY A 636 6.80 19.70 -1.93
CA GLY A 636 8.00 19.63 -1.08
C GLY A 636 9.31 19.39 -1.84
N GLY A 637 9.22 18.90 -3.08
CA GLY A 637 10.33 18.96 -4.05
C GLY A 637 10.78 17.63 -4.63
N MET A 638 9.97 16.58 -4.65
CA MET A 638 10.34 15.22 -5.13
C MET A 638 10.51 15.12 -6.68
N LYS A 639 11.40 15.95 -7.29
CA LYS A 639 11.62 16.21 -8.73
C LYS A 639 13.11 16.62 -9.08
N GLN A 640 13.74 16.14 -10.18
CA GLN A 640 15.18 16.39 -10.64
C GLN A 640 15.30 16.62 -12.17
N LYS A 641 16.38 16.20 -12.85
CA LYS A 641 16.40 15.93 -14.30
C LYS A 641 17.08 14.61 -14.72
N TYR A 642 16.40 13.80 -15.55
CA TYR A 642 17.03 12.76 -16.38
C TYR A 642 17.20 13.26 -17.83
N THR A 643 18.20 12.76 -18.56
CA THR A 643 18.51 13.26 -19.93
C THR A 643 18.85 12.13 -20.89
N VAL A 644 18.10 12.04 -22.00
CA VAL A 644 18.37 11.14 -23.12
C VAL A 644 19.13 11.89 -24.20
N ASN A 645 20.42 11.60 -24.35
CA ASN A 645 21.30 12.24 -25.33
C ASN A 645 21.45 11.38 -26.60
N GLN A 646 21.53 12.03 -27.77
CA GLN A 646 21.74 11.34 -29.04
C GLN A 646 23.22 10.98 -29.25
N CYS A 647 23.64 9.79 -28.79
CA CYS A 647 25.07 9.44 -28.72
C CYS A 647 25.68 8.84 -30.00
N ARG A 648 24.92 8.12 -30.85
CA ARG A 648 25.31 7.69 -32.22
C ARG A 648 24.14 6.97 -32.93
N ARG A 649 24.04 7.16 -34.26
CA ARG A 649 22.92 6.82 -35.17
C ARG A 649 21.63 7.64 -34.97
N GLN A 650 21.09 8.15 -36.08
CA GLN A 650 19.64 8.30 -36.22
C GLN A 650 19.06 6.89 -36.35
N SER A 651 18.36 6.44 -35.31
CA SER A 651 17.16 5.66 -35.57
C SER A 651 16.14 6.67 -36.07
N GLU A 652 15.85 6.69 -37.37
CA GLU A 652 14.57 7.25 -37.80
C GLU A 652 13.48 6.47 -37.06
N ASP A 653 12.52 7.16 -36.47
CA ASP A 653 11.41 6.52 -35.75
C ASP A 653 10.51 5.82 -36.78
N SER A 654 10.89 4.60 -37.15
CA SER A 654 10.27 3.79 -38.21
C SER A 654 8.86 3.28 -37.87
N THR A 655 8.29 3.79 -36.77
CA THR A 655 6.94 3.51 -36.31
C THR A 655 5.94 4.11 -37.30
N PHE A 656 5.41 3.26 -38.19
CA PHE A 656 4.36 3.66 -39.14
C PHE A 656 3.05 3.89 -38.40
N TYR A 657 2.70 5.15 -38.17
CA TYR A 657 1.39 5.55 -37.63
C TYR A 657 0.32 5.35 -38.71
N LEU A 658 -0.57 4.37 -38.51
CA LEU A 658 -1.53 3.88 -39.49
C LEU A 658 -2.95 4.43 -39.29
N GLY A 659 -3.28 4.89 -38.09
CA GLY A 659 -4.56 5.54 -37.78
C GLY A 659 -4.35 6.98 -37.29
N GLU A 660 -5.32 7.85 -37.57
CA GLU A 660 -5.38 9.19 -36.98
C GLU A 660 -6.78 9.42 -36.39
N ARG A 661 -6.82 9.85 -35.12
CA ARG A 661 -8.05 10.13 -34.36
C ARG A 661 -8.01 11.58 -33.90
N THR A 662 -9.12 12.29 -34.01
CA THR A 662 -9.21 13.71 -33.61
C THR A 662 -10.34 13.90 -32.60
N TYR A 663 -10.04 14.54 -31.48
CA TYR A 663 -10.99 14.91 -30.43
C TYR A 663 -10.99 16.42 -30.23
N TYR A 664 -12.18 17.00 -30.04
CA TYR A 664 -12.36 18.40 -29.68
C TYR A 664 -12.73 18.47 -28.20
N ILE A 665 -11.84 19.02 -27.37
CA ILE A 665 -11.98 19.06 -25.91
C ILE A 665 -11.84 20.51 -25.44
N ALA A 666 -12.63 20.92 -24.46
CA ALA A 666 -12.42 22.20 -23.79
C ALA A 666 -12.34 22.04 -22.27
N ALA A 667 -11.54 22.88 -21.63
CA ALA A 667 -11.63 23.11 -20.19
C ALA A 667 -12.71 24.19 -19.95
N VAL A 668 -13.73 23.86 -19.16
CA VAL A 668 -14.90 24.71 -18.88
C VAL A 668 -15.12 24.85 -17.38
N GLU A 669 -15.42 26.07 -16.92
CA GLU A 669 -15.79 26.33 -15.53
C GLU A 669 -17.27 25.99 -15.29
N VAL A 670 -17.57 25.30 -14.19
CA VAL A 670 -18.89 24.81 -13.82
C VAL A 670 -19.13 24.91 -12.31
N GLU A 671 -20.39 25.00 -11.88
CA GLU A 671 -20.76 24.61 -10.51
C GLU A 671 -20.78 23.07 -10.44
N TRP A 672 -20.08 22.51 -9.46
CA TRP A 672 -20.03 21.09 -9.16
C TRP A 672 -20.57 20.85 -7.76
N ASP A 673 -21.42 19.84 -7.62
CA ASP A 673 -22.05 19.48 -6.35
C ASP A 673 -21.69 18.02 -6.02
N TYR A 674 -20.89 17.78 -4.98
CA TYR A 674 -20.42 16.45 -4.62
C TYR A 674 -21.53 15.53 -4.10
N SER A 675 -22.60 16.10 -3.53
CA SER A 675 -23.75 15.37 -2.99
C SER A 675 -25.08 16.09 -3.29
N PRO A 676 -25.54 16.07 -4.55
CA PRO A 676 -26.79 16.74 -4.95
C PRO A 676 -28.04 16.22 -4.24
N GLN A 677 -28.00 14.99 -3.72
CA GLN A 677 -29.04 14.39 -2.90
C GLN A 677 -28.43 13.70 -1.68
N ARG A 678 -28.93 14.04 -0.47
CA ARG A 678 -28.50 13.43 0.79
C ARG A 678 -29.46 12.35 1.31
N GLU A 679 -30.41 11.88 0.49
CA GLU A 679 -31.39 10.87 0.91
C GLU A 679 -30.74 9.49 1.10
N TRP A 680 -29.78 9.11 0.25
CA TRP A 680 -29.02 7.86 0.41
C TRP A 680 -28.17 7.87 1.69
N GLU A 681 -27.48 8.97 1.97
CA GLU A 681 -26.73 9.19 3.22
C GLU A 681 -27.61 9.09 4.47
N LYS A 682 -28.77 9.78 4.47
CA LYS A 682 -29.73 9.72 5.58
C LYS A 682 -30.35 8.33 5.75
N GLU A 683 -30.66 7.63 4.66
CA GLU A 683 -31.15 6.26 4.74
C GLU A 683 -30.07 5.34 5.31
N LEU A 684 -28.80 5.47 4.89
CA LEU A 684 -27.67 4.72 5.46
C LEU A 684 -27.57 4.93 6.97
N HIS A 685 -27.48 6.18 7.44
CA HIS A 685 -27.36 6.45 8.88
C HIS A 685 -28.60 6.02 9.67
N HIS A 686 -29.80 6.16 9.10
CA HIS A 686 -31.03 5.64 9.71
C HIS A 686 -31.01 4.11 9.84
N LEU A 687 -30.58 3.40 8.79
CA LEU A 687 -30.40 1.95 8.79
C LEU A 687 -29.33 1.52 9.80
N GLN A 688 -28.25 2.28 9.96
CA GLN A 688 -27.19 2.05 10.95
C GLN A 688 -27.60 2.39 12.40
N GLU A 689 -28.80 2.95 12.62
CA GLU A 689 -29.28 3.47 13.91
C GLU A 689 -28.38 4.58 14.48
N GLN A 690 -27.78 5.39 13.59
CA GLN A 690 -26.87 6.48 13.91
C GLN A 690 -27.49 7.86 13.62
N ASN A 691 -27.00 8.89 14.31
CA ASN A 691 -27.31 10.29 14.04
C ASN A 691 -26.01 11.10 14.16
N VAL A 692 -25.29 11.22 13.04
CA VAL A 692 -23.94 11.78 12.95
C VAL A 692 -23.97 12.96 11.98
N SER A 693 -23.27 14.04 12.31
CA SER A 693 -23.07 15.20 11.44
C SER A 693 -21.99 14.91 10.39
N ASN A 694 -22.06 15.57 9.25
CA ASN A 694 -21.15 15.36 8.13
C ASN A 694 -20.26 16.59 7.91
N ALA A 695 -19.01 16.51 8.36
CA ALA A 695 -18.04 17.61 8.29
C ALA A 695 -17.87 18.19 6.86
N PHE A 696 -18.02 17.36 5.82
CA PHE A 696 -17.82 17.73 4.42
C PHE A 696 -19.06 18.37 3.76
N LEU A 697 -20.27 18.08 4.29
CA LEU A 697 -21.55 18.44 3.65
C LEU A 697 -22.40 19.41 4.48
N ASP A 698 -22.17 19.51 5.79
CA ASP A 698 -22.88 20.43 6.67
C ASP A 698 -22.20 21.81 6.67
N LYS A 699 -22.93 22.86 6.29
CA LYS A 699 -22.38 24.23 6.13
C LYS A 699 -21.93 24.92 7.42
N GLY A 700 -22.27 24.38 8.59
CA GLY A 700 -21.98 25.03 9.88
C GLY A 700 -22.46 26.48 9.92
N GLU A 701 -21.60 27.39 10.38
CA GLU A 701 -21.79 28.85 10.24
C GLU A 701 -20.98 29.45 9.07
N PHE A 702 -19.84 28.85 8.71
CA PHE A 702 -18.91 29.40 7.72
C PHE A 702 -18.30 28.38 6.73
N TYR A 703 -18.69 27.10 6.79
CA TYR A 703 -18.23 26.07 5.84
C TYR A 703 -18.94 26.16 4.49
N ILE A 704 -18.31 25.64 3.44
CA ILE A 704 -18.79 25.75 2.05
C ILE A 704 -19.94 24.76 1.78
N GLY A 705 -19.83 23.53 2.30
CA GLY A 705 -20.75 22.42 2.04
C GLY A 705 -20.51 21.79 0.66
N SER A 706 -21.52 21.13 0.09
CA SER A 706 -21.32 20.24 -1.07
C SER A 706 -20.97 20.89 -2.42
N LYS A 707 -21.01 22.22 -2.54
CA LYS A 707 -20.99 22.95 -3.83
C LYS A 707 -19.76 23.82 -4.03
N TYR A 708 -19.08 23.60 -5.15
CA TYR A 708 -17.85 24.28 -5.52
C TYR A 708 -17.85 24.66 -7.00
N LYS A 709 -17.33 25.84 -7.32
CA LYS A 709 -16.89 26.20 -8.66
C LYS A 709 -15.64 25.39 -9.00
N LYS A 710 -15.66 24.67 -10.12
CA LYS A 710 -14.59 23.80 -10.59
C LYS A 710 -14.32 24.03 -12.08
N VAL A 711 -13.19 23.52 -12.59
CA VAL A 711 -12.93 23.43 -14.03
C VAL A 711 -12.87 21.96 -14.46
N VAL A 712 -13.48 21.63 -15.60
CA VAL A 712 -13.58 20.23 -16.07
C VAL A 712 -13.37 20.12 -17.58
N TYR A 713 -12.85 18.98 -18.03
CA TYR A 713 -12.76 18.67 -19.46
C TYR A 713 -14.12 18.23 -20.02
N ARG A 714 -14.56 18.82 -21.14
CA ARG A 714 -15.79 18.41 -21.86
C ARG A 714 -15.53 18.31 -23.36
N GLN A 715 -16.19 17.34 -24.02
CA GLN A 715 -16.06 17.11 -25.45
C GLN A 715 -17.01 18.00 -26.25
N TYR A 716 -16.59 18.40 -27.44
CA TYR A 716 -17.38 19.17 -28.41
C TYR A 716 -17.45 18.45 -29.76
N THR A 717 -18.44 18.78 -30.58
CA THR A 717 -18.67 18.14 -31.88
C THR A 717 -17.58 18.44 -32.91
N ASP A 718 -17.00 19.64 -32.84
CA ASP A 718 -16.10 20.21 -33.84
C ASP A 718 -15.29 21.39 -33.30
N SER A 719 -14.37 21.91 -34.13
CA SER A 719 -13.46 23.02 -33.79
C SER A 719 -14.14 24.39 -33.63
N THR A 720 -15.46 24.51 -33.80
CA THR A 720 -16.17 25.75 -33.44
C THR A 720 -16.45 25.85 -31.95
N PHE A 721 -16.43 24.71 -31.24
CA PHE A 721 -16.75 24.58 -29.82
C PHE A 721 -18.08 25.23 -29.41
N ARG A 722 -19.11 25.12 -30.27
CA ARG A 722 -20.45 25.67 -30.01
C ARG A 722 -21.43 24.67 -29.42
N VAL A 723 -21.28 23.39 -29.78
CA VAL A 723 -22.17 22.32 -29.35
C VAL A 723 -21.35 21.32 -28.52
N PRO A 724 -21.58 21.21 -27.21
CA PRO A 724 -20.98 20.16 -26.40
C PRO A 724 -21.56 18.81 -26.82
N VAL A 725 -20.77 17.74 -26.72
CA VAL A 725 -21.27 16.38 -26.89
C VAL A 725 -22.08 16.01 -25.65
N GLU A 726 -23.34 15.66 -25.86
CA GLU A 726 -24.20 15.09 -24.82
C GLU A 726 -23.65 13.70 -24.44
N ARG A 727 -23.35 13.50 -23.16
CA ARG A 727 -22.95 12.19 -22.64
C ARG A 727 -24.10 11.21 -22.79
N LYS A 728 -23.81 9.99 -23.22
CA LYS A 728 -24.80 8.91 -23.25
C LYS A 728 -25.09 8.40 -21.83
N ALA A 729 -26.17 7.65 -21.67
CA ALA A 729 -26.47 6.96 -20.40
C ALA A 729 -25.32 6.04 -19.94
N GLU A 730 -24.66 5.35 -20.87
CA GLU A 730 -23.44 4.54 -20.61
C GLU A 730 -22.24 5.35 -20.10
N GLU A 731 -22.24 6.68 -20.26
CA GLU A 731 -21.17 7.62 -19.87
C GLU A 731 -21.57 8.50 -18.67
N GLU A 732 -22.77 8.33 -18.10
CA GLU A 732 -23.25 9.09 -16.94
C GLU A 732 -22.29 8.97 -15.75
N HIS A 733 -21.78 7.75 -15.53
CA HIS A 733 -20.83 7.39 -14.48
C HIS A 733 -19.53 8.19 -14.50
N LEU A 734 -19.14 8.83 -15.61
CA LEU A 734 -17.89 9.58 -15.70
C LEU A 734 -17.83 10.76 -14.71
N GLY A 735 -18.97 11.25 -14.23
CA GLY A 735 -19.00 12.27 -13.18
C GLY A 735 -18.16 13.51 -13.55
N ILE A 736 -17.19 13.87 -12.71
CA ILE A 736 -16.31 15.02 -12.94
C ILE A 736 -15.39 14.81 -14.16
N LEU A 737 -14.95 13.57 -14.41
CA LEU A 737 -13.95 13.19 -15.40
C LEU A 737 -14.20 13.80 -16.79
N GLY A 738 -13.12 14.01 -17.52
CA GLY A 738 -13.17 14.26 -18.95
C GLY A 738 -13.81 13.10 -19.75
N PRO A 739 -14.13 13.34 -21.03
CA PRO A 739 -14.60 12.28 -21.93
C PRO A 739 -13.60 11.12 -22.01
N GLN A 740 -14.10 9.89 -22.06
CA GLN A 740 -13.25 8.72 -22.28
C GLN A 740 -12.69 8.74 -23.71
N LEU A 741 -11.36 8.81 -23.82
CA LEU A 741 -10.65 8.85 -25.10
C LEU A 741 -10.16 7.44 -25.46
N HIS A 742 -10.27 7.01 -26.72
CA HIS A 742 -9.83 5.68 -27.15
C HIS A 742 -8.81 5.77 -28.28
N ALA A 743 -7.71 5.03 -28.15
CA ALA A 743 -6.69 4.89 -29.19
C ALA A 743 -6.23 3.44 -29.34
N ASP A 744 -5.86 3.04 -30.55
CA ASP A 744 -5.18 1.76 -30.79
C ASP A 744 -3.66 1.97 -30.87
N VAL A 745 -2.89 0.93 -30.54
CA VAL A 745 -1.46 0.90 -30.85
C VAL A 745 -1.23 1.13 -32.36
N GLY A 746 -0.34 2.08 -32.67
CA GLY A 746 -0.06 2.56 -34.02
C GLY A 746 -0.93 3.74 -34.47
N ASP A 747 -1.75 4.32 -33.59
CA ASP A 747 -2.51 5.53 -33.90
C ASP A 747 -1.78 6.83 -33.51
N LYS A 748 -2.24 7.93 -34.12
CA LYS A 748 -1.91 9.31 -33.76
C LYS A 748 -3.17 10.02 -33.29
N VAL A 749 -3.16 10.50 -32.06
CA VAL A 749 -4.30 11.22 -31.46
C VAL A 749 -4.03 12.72 -31.50
N LYS A 750 -4.92 13.47 -32.16
CA LYS A 750 -4.96 14.93 -32.20
C LYS A 750 -6.01 15.42 -31.21
N ILE A 751 -5.59 16.07 -30.15
CA ILE A 751 -6.49 16.77 -29.24
C ILE A 751 -6.50 18.23 -29.63
N ILE A 752 -7.60 18.69 -30.23
CA ILE A 752 -7.85 20.11 -30.49
C ILE A 752 -8.48 20.64 -29.21
N PHE A 753 -7.67 21.30 -28.40
CA PHE A 753 -8.01 21.75 -27.06
C PHE A 753 -8.28 23.25 -27.04
N LYS A 754 -9.42 23.65 -26.48
CA LYS A 754 -9.77 25.06 -26.26
C LYS A 754 -9.86 25.34 -24.77
N ASN A 755 -9.16 26.38 -24.31
CA ASN A 755 -9.33 26.85 -22.94
C ASN A 755 -10.50 27.85 -22.90
N MET A 756 -11.61 27.49 -22.25
CA MET A 756 -12.74 28.42 -22.00
C MET A 756 -12.76 28.97 -20.57
N ALA A 757 -11.82 28.55 -19.73
CA ALA A 757 -11.72 28.99 -18.34
C ALA A 757 -10.92 30.31 -18.22
N THR A 758 -10.84 30.83 -17.00
CA THR A 758 -10.28 32.15 -16.69
C THR A 758 -8.75 32.21 -16.59
N ARG A 759 -8.07 31.05 -16.48
CA ARG A 759 -6.61 30.95 -16.31
C ARG A 759 -5.97 29.98 -17.32
N PRO A 760 -4.64 30.03 -17.56
CA PRO A 760 -3.97 29.09 -18.45
C PRO A 760 -4.09 27.64 -17.98
N TYR A 761 -4.40 26.73 -18.89
CA TYR A 761 -4.48 25.29 -18.65
C TYR A 761 -3.91 24.52 -19.84
N SER A 762 -3.70 23.23 -19.69
CA SER A 762 -3.17 22.35 -20.75
C SER A 762 -3.86 20.99 -20.75
N ILE A 763 -3.38 20.07 -21.59
CA ILE A 763 -3.81 18.67 -21.58
C ILE A 763 -2.66 17.76 -22.02
N HIS A 764 -2.27 16.82 -21.15
CA HIS A 764 -1.27 15.79 -21.40
C HIS A 764 -1.75 14.45 -20.81
N ALA A 765 -1.22 13.33 -21.28
CA ALA A 765 -1.65 11.99 -20.87
C ALA A 765 -0.46 11.11 -20.52
N HIS A 766 -0.63 10.25 -19.51
CA HIS A 766 0.35 9.22 -19.20
C HIS A 766 0.55 8.24 -20.38
N GLY A 767 1.72 7.60 -20.43
CA GLY A 767 2.07 6.57 -21.40
C GLY A 767 2.31 7.04 -22.85
N VAL A 768 1.80 8.20 -23.29
CA VAL A 768 1.89 8.64 -24.69
C VAL A 768 3.27 9.17 -25.09
N GLN A 769 3.59 9.13 -26.39
CA GLN A 769 4.80 9.75 -26.94
C GLN A 769 4.48 11.12 -27.58
N THR A 770 5.26 12.15 -27.24
CA THR A 770 5.22 13.49 -27.87
C THR A 770 6.48 13.74 -28.71
N GLU A 771 6.55 14.91 -29.37
CA GLU A 771 7.73 15.33 -30.16
C GLU A 771 8.76 16.13 -29.34
N SER A 772 8.35 16.64 -28.18
CA SER A 772 9.14 17.44 -27.25
C SER A 772 8.78 17.08 -25.82
N SER A 773 9.72 17.27 -24.89
CA SER A 773 9.50 17.15 -23.44
C SER A 773 8.66 18.27 -22.84
N THR A 774 8.43 19.37 -23.57
CA THR A 774 7.68 20.53 -23.07
C THR A 774 6.25 20.53 -23.58
N VAL A 775 5.28 20.47 -22.67
CA VAL A 775 3.86 20.71 -22.94
C VAL A 775 3.63 22.23 -22.97
N THR A 776 3.03 22.75 -24.02
CA THR A 776 2.71 24.19 -24.13
C THR A 776 1.39 24.50 -23.42
N PRO A 777 1.31 25.50 -22.52
CA PRO A 777 0.04 25.98 -21.96
C PRO A 777 -0.87 26.58 -23.04
N THR A 778 -2.19 26.41 -22.89
CA THR A 778 -3.20 27.11 -23.70
C THR A 778 -3.77 28.26 -22.89
N LEU A 779 -3.63 29.51 -23.37
CA LEU A 779 -4.13 30.69 -22.67
C LEU A 779 -5.67 30.79 -22.74
N PRO A 780 -6.32 31.50 -21.81
CA PRO A 780 -7.77 31.74 -21.84
C PRO A 780 -8.28 32.22 -23.20
N GLY A 781 -9.27 31.52 -23.74
CA GLY A 781 -9.88 31.79 -25.05
C GLY A 781 -9.14 31.21 -26.26
N GLU A 782 -7.88 30.80 -26.11
CA GLU A 782 -7.07 30.22 -27.20
C GLU A 782 -7.45 28.76 -27.50
N THR A 783 -6.93 28.24 -28.62
CA THR A 783 -7.10 26.85 -29.03
C THR A 783 -5.78 26.33 -29.58
N LEU A 784 -5.23 25.29 -28.94
CA LEU A 784 -4.01 24.61 -29.36
C LEU A 784 -4.31 23.16 -29.77
N THR A 785 -3.44 22.57 -30.59
CA THR A 785 -3.55 21.16 -30.98
C THR A 785 -2.41 20.36 -30.38
N TYR A 786 -2.73 19.47 -29.45
CA TYR A 786 -1.79 18.51 -28.88
C TYR A 786 -1.78 17.24 -29.74
N VAL A 787 -0.59 16.66 -29.89
CA VAL A 787 -0.35 15.50 -30.75
C VAL A 787 0.30 14.40 -29.94
N TRP A 788 -0.46 13.33 -29.70
CA TRP A 788 0.00 12.14 -29.00
C TRP A 788 0.23 11.01 -30.02
N LYS A 789 1.42 10.43 -29.99
CA LYS A 789 1.80 9.24 -30.75
C LYS A 789 1.62 8.04 -29.83
N ILE A 790 1.00 6.97 -30.33
CA ILE A 790 0.71 5.75 -29.56
C ILE A 790 1.55 4.58 -30.11
N PRO A 791 2.86 4.53 -29.83
CA PRO A 791 3.70 3.36 -30.12
C PRO A 791 3.30 2.14 -29.28
N GLU A 792 3.92 0.99 -29.56
CA GLU A 792 3.70 -0.26 -28.81
C GLU A 792 3.91 -0.11 -27.30
N ARG A 793 4.96 0.62 -26.89
CA ARG A 793 5.26 0.94 -25.48
C ARG A 793 4.23 1.82 -24.75
N SER A 794 3.24 2.38 -25.46
CA SER A 794 2.14 3.16 -24.87
C SER A 794 0.89 2.32 -24.65
N GLY A 795 0.86 1.09 -25.17
CA GLY A 795 -0.22 0.13 -24.98
C GLY A 795 0.16 -1.01 -24.05
N ALA A 796 -0.78 -1.94 -23.89
CA ALA A 796 -0.69 -3.10 -23.01
C ALA A 796 0.51 -4.03 -23.31
N GLY A 797 1.41 -4.18 -22.34
CA GLY A 797 2.56 -5.11 -22.35
C GLY A 797 2.12 -6.58 -22.29
N THR A 798 3.05 -7.55 -22.29
CA THR A 798 2.71 -8.96 -22.59
C THR A 798 1.74 -9.66 -21.63
N GLU A 799 1.65 -9.24 -20.37
CA GLU A 799 0.74 -9.82 -19.35
C GLU A 799 -0.55 -9.02 -19.14
N ASP A 800 -0.65 -7.84 -19.75
CA ASP A 800 -1.77 -6.93 -19.52
C ASP A 800 -3.04 -7.38 -20.25
N SER A 801 -4.18 -6.83 -19.83
CA SER A 801 -5.44 -6.95 -20.59
C SER A 801 -5.32 -6.33 -21.99
N ALA A 802 -6.33 -6.50 -22.85
CA ALA A 802 -6.26 -5.99 -24.23
C ALA A 802 -6.27 -4.45 -24.34
N CYS A 803 -6.78 -3.75 -23.31
CA CYS A 803 -6.90 -2.30 -23.23
C CYS A 803 -6.52 -1.84 -21.83
N ILE A 804 -5.64 -0.84 -21.73
CA ILE A 804 -5.18 -0.26 -20.47
C ILE A 804 -5.58 1.23 -20.36
N PRO A 805 -5.87 1.73 -19.15
CA PRO A 805 -6.14 3.14 -18.92
C PRO A 805 -4.87 3.95 -18.64
N TRP A 806 -4.89 5.21 -19.02
CA TRP A 806 -3.93 6.25 -18.67
C TRP A 806 -4.68 7.50 -18.23
N ALA A 807 -4.27 8.12 -17.12
CA ALA A 807 -4.80 9.41 -16.71
C ALA A 807 -4.29 10.54 -17.62
N TYR A 808 -5.17 11.45 -18.03
CA TYR A 808 -4.84 12.69 -18.69
C TYR A 808 -5.30 13.91 -17.88
N TYR A 809 -4.46 14.94 -17.81
CA TYR A 809 -4.55 16.04 -16.85
C TYR A 809 -3.83 17.29 -17.39
N SER A 810 -3.91 18.41 -16.66
CA SER A 810 -3.16 19.63 -17.00
C SER A 810 -1.80 19.64 -16.31
N THR A 811 -0.78 20.09 -17.02
CA THR A 811 0.61 20.23 -16.56
C THR A 811 1.04 21.70 -16.45
N VAL A 812 0.11 22.64 -16.23
CA VAL A 812 0.47 24.05 -15.96
C VAL A 812 0.80 24.18 -14.48
N ASP A 813 -0.14 23.75 -13.63
CA ASP A 813 0.09 23.49 -12.22
C ASP A 813 -0.48 22.09 -11.93
N GLN A 814 0.40 21.09 -11.74
CA GLN A 814 -0.03 19.69 -11.66
C GLN A 814 -0.97 19.44 -10.46
N VAL A 815 -0.75 20.14 -9.35
CA VAL A 815 -1.50 19.96 -8.09
C VAL A 815 -2.81 20.73 -8.18
N LYS A 816 -2.72 22.05 -8.39
CA LYS A 816 -3.90 22.93 -8.31
C LYS A 816 -4.84 22.73 -9.48
N ASP A 817 -4.36 22.39 -10.68
CA ASP A 817 -5.22 22.07 -11.82
C ASP A 817 -5.97 20.74 -11.64
N LEU A 818 -5.32 19.73 -11.02
CA LEU A 818 -5.91 18.42 -10.72
C LEU A 818 -7.07 18.58 -9.72
N TYR A 819 -6.79 19.18 -8.55
CA TYR A 819 -7.80 19.41 -7.52
C TYR A 819 -8.91 20.35 -7.99
N SER A 820 -8.61 21.33 -8.86
CA SER A 820 -9.64 22.15 -9.51
C SER A 820 -10.57 21.36 -10.44
N GLY A 821 -10.20 20.14 -10.87
CA GLY A 821 -11.06 19.18 -11.60
C GLY A 821 -10.57 18.70 -12.97
N LEU A 822 -9.34 19.03 -13.41
CA LEU A 822 -8.82 18.67 -14.73
C LEU A 822 -8.20 17.27 -14.79
N ILE A 823 -9.05 16.25 -14.90
CA ILE A 823 -8.65 14.84 -14.98
C ILE A 823 -9.57 14.04 -15.94
N GLY A 824 -9.07 13.02 -16.62
CA GLY A 824 -9.87 12.11 -17.44
C GLY A 824 -9.13 10.85 -17.93
N PRO A 825 -9.84 9.84 -18.48
CA PRO A 825 -9.25 8.57 -18.90
C PRO A 825 -8.95 8.50 -20.41
N LEU A 826 -7.72 8.12 -20.75
CA LEU A 826 -7.29 7.68 -22.09
C LEU A 826 -7.13 6.15 -22.08
N ILE A 827 -7.93 5.44 -22.87
CA ILE A 827 -7.88 3.98 -23.03
C ILE A 827 -7.06 3.63 -24.26
N VAL A 828 -5.97 2.88 -24.08
CA VAL A 828 -5.10 2.40 -25.17
C VAL A 828 -5.26 0.89 -25.35
N CYS A 829 -5.75 0.48 -26.51
CA CYS A 829 -5.98 -0.92 -26.87
C CYS A 829 -4.91 -1.49 -27.81
N ARG A 830 -4.61 -2.79 -27.69
CA ARG A 830 -3.79 -3.50 -28.69
C ARG A 830 -4.56 -3.59 -30.01
N ARG A 831 -3.90 -3.27 -31.11
CA ARG A 831 -4.48 -3.33 -32.46
C ARG A 831 -4.88 -4.78 -32.80
N PRO A 832 -6.15 -5.07 -33.17
CA PRO A 832 -6.58 -6.44 -33.42
C PRO A 832 -6.00 -7.03 -34.71
N TYR A 833 -5.34 -8.18 -34.62
CA TYR A 833 -4.71 -8.88 -35.75
C TYR A 833 -5.71 -9.43 -36.78
N LEU A 834 -6.96 -9.68 -36.38
CA LEU A 834 -8.03 -10.16 -37.24
C LEU A 834 -9.33 -9.41 -36.94
N LYS A 835 -10.11 -9.07 -37.97
CA LYS A 835 -11.49 -8.58 -37.79
C LYS A 835 -12.35 -9.74 -37.30
N VAL A 836 -12.71 -9.72 -36.02
CA VAL A 836 -13.69 -10.65 -35.45
C VAL A 836 -15.04 -10.41 -36.13
N PHE A 837 -15.59 -11.45 -36.76
CA PHE A 837 -16.99 -11.44 -37.19
C PHE A 837 -17.87 -11.57 -35.94
N ASN A 838 -18.65 -10.52 -35.63
CA ASN A 838 -19.39 -10.31 -34.37
C ASN A 838 -18.50 -10.16 -33.12
N PRO A 839 -17.87 -8.99 -32.88
CA PRO A 839 -17.37 -8.67 -31.54
C PRO A 839 -18.55 -8.55 -30.57
N ARG A 840 -18.49 -9.24 -29.41
CA ARG A 840 -19.28 -8.83 -28.25
C ARG A 840 -18.78 -7.46 -27.80
N ARG A 841 -19.68 -6.48 -27.70
CA ARG A 841 -19.36 -5.17 -27.12
C ARG A 841 -19.16 -5.38 -25.62
N LYS A 842 -17.94 -5.20 -25.13
CA LYS A 842 -17.68 -5.13 -23.69
C LYS A 842 -18.24 -3.83 -23.13
N LEU A 843 -18.74 -3.88 -21.91
CA LEU A 843 -19.13 -2.70 -21.15
C LEU A 843 -17.87 -2.08 -20.53
N GLU A 844 -17.80 -0.76 -20.42
CA GLU A 844 -16.62 -0.05 -19.94
C GLU A 844 -17.03 0.99 -18.90
N PHE A 845 -16.38 0.96 -17.75
CA PHE A 845 -16.54 1.96 -16.69
C PHE A 845 -15.17 2.50 -16.27
N ALA A 846 -15.05 3.82 -16.13
CA ALA A 846 -13.86 4.46 -15.57
C ALA A 846 -14.17 5.06 -14.20
N LEU A 847 -13.41 4.66 -13.19
CA LEU A 847 -13.55 5.14 -11.81
C LEU A 847 -12.22 5.75 -11.35
N LEU A 848 -12.26 7.02 -10.96
CA LEU A 848 -11.23 7.71 -10.22
C LEU A 848 -11.63 7.77 -8.75
N PHE A 849 -10.74 7.31 -7.90
CA PHE A 849 -10.77 7.51 -6.46
C PHE A 849 -9.78 8.62 -6.14
N LEU A 850 -10.27 9.71 -5.54
CA LEU A 850 -9.51 10.92 -5.24
C LEU A 850 -10.22 11.68 -4.11
N VAL A 851 -9.50 12.02 -3.06
CA VAL A 851 -9.92 13.04 -2.10
C VAL A 851 -9.68 14.39 -2.76
N PHE A 852 -10.76 15.06 -3.19
CA PHE A 852 -10.63 16.37 -3.82
C PHE A 852 -10.38 17.42 -2.75
N ASP A 853 -9.12 17.79 -2.54
CA ASP A 853 -8.75 18.90 -1.67
C ASP A 853 -9.13 20.25 -2.32
N GLU A 854 -10.26 20.82 -1.91
CA GLU A 854 -10.70 22.12 -2.42
C GLU A 854 -9.91 23.30 -1.83
N ASN A 855 -9.09 23.09 -0.79
CA ASN A 855 -8.18 24.11 -0.28
C ASN A 855 -7.09 24.42 -1.32
N GLU A 856 -6.63 23.40 -2.04
CA GLU A 856 -5.68 23.54 -3.15
C GLU A 856 -6.32 24.02 -4.47
N SER A 857 -7.65 24.11 -4.53
CA SER A 857 -8.40 24.55 -5.70
C SER A 857 -8.11 26.00 -6.07
N TRP A 858 -7.95 26.26 -7.37
CA TRP A 858 -7.82 27.61 -7.93
C TRP A 858 -9.04 28.52 -7.71
N TYR A 859 -10.14 27.95 -7.21
CA TYR A 859 -11.43 28.60 -7.00
C TYR A 859 -11.81 28.72 -5.52
N LEU A 860 -10.94 28.36 -4.57
CA LEU A 860 -11.24 28.44 -3.12
C LEU A 860 -11.81 29.82 -2.72
N ASP A 861 -11.17 30.93 -3.13
CA ASP A 861 -11.63 32.28 -2.81
C ASP A 861 -13.01 32.63 -3.42
N ASP A 862 -13.25 32.17 -4.66
CA ASP A 862 -14.57 32.31 -5.31
C ASP A 862 -15.62 31.51 -4.53
N ASN A 863 -15.26 30.32 -4.04
CA ASN A 863 -16.15 29.39 -3.33
C ASN A 863 -16.50 29.88 -1.92
N ILE A 864 -15.50 30.29 -1.13
CA ILE A 864 -15.68 30.94 0.18
C ILE A 864 -16.68 32.09 0.04
N LYS A 865 -16.45 32.99 -0.92
CA LYS A 865 -17.30 34.18 -1.13
C LYS A 865 -18.71 33.87 -1.65
N THR A 866 -18.89 32.76 -2.36
CA THR A 866 -20.17 32.41 -3.02
C THR A 866 -21.05 31.53 -2.14
N TYR A 867 -20.45 30.65 -1.34
CA TYR A 867 -21.15 29.57 -0.66
C TYR A 867 -21.03 29.60 0.87
N SER A 868 -20.05 30.28 1.47
CA SER A 868 -20.06 30.49 2.93
C SER A 868 -21.11 31.54 3.29
N ASP A 869 -21.89 31.30 4.36
CA ASP A 869 -22.86 32.27 4.86
C ASP A 869 -22.18 33.47 5.55
N HIS A 870 -20.96 33.26 6.08
CA HIS A 870 -20.11 34.26 6.73
C HIS A 870 -18.66 34.23 6.22
N PRO A 871 -18.38 34.66 4.97
CA PRO A 871 -17.02 34.63 4.39
C PRO A 871 -15.98 35.42 5.20
N GLU A 872 -16.40 36.42 5.97
CA GLU A 872 -15.54 37.21 6.84
C GLU A 872 -15.02 36.48 8.10
N LYS A 873 -15.60 35.30 8.41
CA LYS A 873 -15.18 34.44 9.53
C LYS A 873 -14.21 33.33 9.13
N VAL A 874 -14.09 33.05 7.83
CA VAL A 874 -13.27 31.93 7.34
C VAL A 874 -11.79 32.21 7.58
N ASN A 875 -11.18 31.41 8.44
CA ASN A 875 -9.75 31.20 8.45
C ASN A 875 -9.42 30.03 7.52
N LYS A 876 -8.37 30.15 6.70
CA LYS A 876 -7.93 29.06 5.81
C LYS A 876 -6.98 28.09 6.51
N ASP A 877 -6.32 28.56 7.57
CA ASP A 877 -5.36 27.83 8.37
C ASP A 877 -6.04 27.13 9.57
N ASP A 878 -7.37 26.94 9.49
CA ASP A 878 -8.21 26.31 10.51
C ASP A 878 -8.51 24.87 10.08
N GLU A 879 -8.17 23.90 10.94
CA GLU A 879 -8.19 22.47 10.59
C GLU A 879 -9.60 21.97 10.30
N GLU A 880 -10.62 22.41 11.04
CA GLU A 880 -12.01 22.06 10.76
C GLU A 880 -12.45 22.58 9.38
N PHE A 881 -12.07 23.82 9.02
CA PHE A 881 -12.31 24.37 7.69
C PHE A 881 -11.56 23.58 6.60
N ILE A 882 -10.28 23.25 6.81
CA ILE A 882 -9.47 22.47 5.86
C ILE A 882 -10.12 21.10 5.61
N GLU A 883 -10.49 20.39 6.68
CA GLU A 883 -11.12 19.07 6.62
C GLU A 883 -12.50 19.12 5.95
N SER A 884 -13.30 20.16 6.20
CA SER A 884 -14.60 20.36 5.54
C SER A 884 -14.50 20.45 4.00
N ASN A 885 -13.31 20.76 3.48
CA ASN A 885 -13.02 20.92 2.05
C ASN A 885 -12.30 19.70 1.43
N LYS A 886 -11.98 18.64 2.21
CA LYS A 886 -11.42 17.38 1.69
C LYS A 886 -12.53 16.44 1.20
N MET A 887 -12.88 16.56 -0.08
CA MET A 887 -14.07 15.89 -0.62
C MET A 887 -13.75 14.46 -1.10
N HIS A 888 -13.81 13.52 -0.16
CA HIS A 888 -13.59 12.07 -0.34
C HIS A 888 -14.60 11.45 -1.36
N ALA A 889 -14.21 11.29 -2.63
CA ALA A 889 -15.17 11.03 -3.70
C ALA A 889 -14.75 10.02 -4.77
N ILE A 890 -15.74 9.35 -5.39
CA ILE A 890 -15.57 8.54 -6.60
C ILE A 890 -16.10 9.34 -7.80
N ASN A 891 -15.25 9.62 -8.79
CA ASN A 891 -15.57 10.51 -9.92
C ASN A 891 -16.17 11.87 -9.50
N GLY A 892 -15.79 12.39 -8.33
CA GLY A 892 -16.31 13.64 -7.77
C GLY A 892 -17.75 13.55 -7.26
N ARG A 893 -18.22 12.36 -6.85
CA ARG A 893 -19.52 12.14 -6.17
C ARG A 893 -19.34 11.35 -4.87
N MET A 894 -20.18 11.66 -3.88
CA MET A 894 -20.20 11.03 -2.55
C MET A 894 -21.55 10.34 -2.27
N PHE A 895 -21.60 9.45 -1.28
CA PHE A 895 -22.83 8.86 -0.71
C PHE A 895 -23.90 8.44 -1.74
N GLY A 896 -23.55 7.53 -2.66
CA GLY A 896 -24.48 7.01 -3.67
C GLY A 896 -24.84 7.96 -4.81
N ASN A 897 -24.35 9.21 -4.84
CA ASN A 897 -24.63 10.17 -5.92
C ASN A 897 -23.89 9.84 -7.25
N LEU A 898 -23.07 8.78 -7.28
CA LEU A 898 -22.48 8.27 -8.52
C LEU A 898 -23.47 7.32 -9.22
N GLN A 899 -24.01 7.78 -10.35
CA GLN A 899 -25.07 7.08 -11.11
C GLN A 899 -24.53 6.45 -12.41
N GLY A 900 -25.35 5.67 -13.09
CA GLY A 900 -25.01 5.08 -14.40
C GLY A 900 -24.20 3.78 -14.39
N LEU A 901 -23.90 3.20 -13.22
CA LEU A 901 -23.17 1.93 -13.07
C LEU A 901 -24.09 0.70 -13.21
N THR A 902 -24.86 0.62 -14.29
CA THR A 902 -25.84 -0.45 -14.55
C THR A 902 -25.30 -1.47 -15.56
N MET A 903 -25.41 -2.76 -15.23
CA MET A 903 -24.99 -3.89 -16.08
C MET A 903 -25.94 -5.09 -15.93
N HIS A 904 -25.84 -6.06 -16.84
CA HIS A 904 -26.69 -7.26 -16.85
C HIS A 904 -25.88 -8.53 -16.55
N VAL A 905 -26.57 -9.56 -16.04
CA VAL A 905 -25.99 -10.88 -15.81
C VAL A 905 -25.46 -11.47 -17.13
N GLY A 906 -24.16 -11.74 -17.17
CA GLY A 906 -23.46 -12.27 -18.35
C GLY A 906 -22.78 -11.22 -19.24
N ASP A 907 -22.83 -9.93 -18.87
CA ASP A 907 -22.01 -8.89 -19.52
C ASP A 907 -20.52 -9.08 -19.21
N GLU A 908 -19.66 -8.81 -20.20
CA GLU A 908 -18.21 -8.69 -19.98
C GLU A 908 -17.87 -7.21 -19.73
N VAL A 909 -17.41 -6.90 -18.51
CA VAL A 909 -17.18 -5.53 -18.03
C VAL A 909 -15.70 -5.26 -17.82
N ASN A 910 -15.19 -4.16 -18.39
CA ASN A 910 -13.89 -3.59 -18.07
C ASN A 910 -14.07 -2.46 -17.04
N TRP A 911 -13.42 -2.58 -15.89
CA TRP A 911 -13.30 -1.51 -14.91
C TRP A 911 -11.92 -0.86 -15.02
N TYR A 912 -11.88 0.41 -15.41
CA TYR A 912 -10.67 1.23 -15.47
C TYR A 912 -10.54 2.04 -14.18
N LEU A 913 -9.88 1.45 -13.19
CA LEU A 913 -9.67 2.05 -11.87
C LEU A 913 -8.42 2.94 -11.88
N MET A 914 -8.51 4.14 -11.31
CA MET A 914 -7.43 5.11 -11.20
C MET A 914 -7.42 5.72 -9.78
N GLY A 915 -6.23 5.94 -9.24
CA GLY A 915 -6.00 6.77 -8.05
C GLY A 915 -4.99 7.87 -8.39
N MET A 916 -5.17 9.05 -7.81
CA MET A 916 -4.32 10.24 -7.91
C MET A 916 -4.45 11.01 -6.58
N GLY A 917 -3.62 12.01 -6.33
CA GLY A 917 -3.77 12.95 -5.20
C GLY A 917 -2.60 12.91 -4.22
N ASN A 918 -2.86 12.95 -2.92
CA ASN A 918 -1.86 13.15 -1.87
C ASN A 918 -1.48 11.84 -1.14
N GLU A 919 -0.93 11.93 0.07
CA GLU A 919 -0.52 10.76 0.86
C GLU A 919 -1.71 9.92 1.38
N ILE A 920 -2.89 10.52 1.59
CA ILE A 920 -4.10 9.80 2.04
C ILE A 920 -4.85 9.09 0.90
N ASP A 921 -4.49 9.33 -0.37
CA ASP A 921 -5.13 8.73 -1.55
C ASP A 921 -4.77 7.23 -1.81
N LEU A 922 -4.66 6.44 -0.74
CA LEU A 922 -4.36 5.00 -0.74
C LEU A 922 -5.64 4.14 -0.80
N HIS A 923 -6.39 4.29 -1.89
CA HIS A 923 -7.72 3.70 -2.05
C HIS A 923 -7.73 2.18 -2.32
N THR A 924 -8.39 1.41 -1.46
CA THR A 924 -8.53 -0.05 -1.60
C THR A 924 -9.94 -0.45 -2.07
N VAL A 925 -10.11 -0.56 -3.38
CA VAL A 925 -11.42 -0.75 -4.03
C VAL A 925 -12.00 -2.16 -3.78
N HIS A 926 -13.16 -2.22 -3.14
CA HIS A 926 -13.95 -3.44 -2.94
C HIS A 926 -15.26 -3.39 -3.75
N PHE A 927 -15.68 -4.54 -4.30
CA PHE A 927 -16.94 -4.72 -5.01
C PHE A 927 -17.78 -5.80 -4.31
N HIS A 928 -18.97 -5.44 -3.85
CA HIS A 928 -19.89 -6.37 -3.21
C HIS A 928 -20.44 -7.39 -4.23
N GLY A 929 -20.57 -8.65 -3.78
CA GLY A 929 -21.03 -9.80 -4.56
C GLY A 929 -20.11 -10.32 -5.67
N HIS A 930 -19.10 -9.55 -6.10
CA HIS A 930 -18.35 -9.83 -7.34
C HIS A 930 -16.83 -9.66 -7.17
N SER A 931 -16.07 -10.74 -7.43
CA SER A 931 -14.63 -10.64 -7.67
C SER A 931 -14.31 -10.16 -9.09
N PHE A 932 -13.11 -9.62 -9.30
CA PHE A 932 -12.60 -9.18 -10.59
C PHE A 932 -11.20 -9.75 -10.90
N GLN A 933 -10.78 -9.63 -12.16
CA GLN A 933 -9.50 -10.15 -12.67
C GLN A 933 -8.76 -9.03 -13.42
N TYR A 934 -7.42 -8.95 -13.27
CA TYR A 934 -6.64 -7.77 -13.70
C TYR A 934 -5.41 -8.06 -14.58
N LYS A 935 -5.14 -9.33 -14.96
CA LYS A 935 -4.06 -9.72 -15.89
C LYS A 935 -4.53 -10.78 -16.88
N HIS A 936 -3.92 -10.80 -18.06
CA HIS A 936 -4.18 -11.83 -19.07
C HIS A 936 -3.04 -12.85 -19.13
N LEU A 937 -3.31 -14.06 -18.65
CA LEU A 937 -2.51 -15.21 -19.04
C LEU A 937 -2.84 -15.56 -20.49
N LEU A 938 -1.88 -15.34 -21.39
CA LEU A 938 -1.90 -15.89 -22.74
C LEU A 938 -2.01 -17.41 -22.63
N ARG A 939 -3.19 -17.95 -22.95
CA ARG A 939 -3.35 -19.38 -23.20
C ARG A 939 -2.48 -19.74 -24.41
N LEU A 940 -1.29 -20.24 -24.13
CA LEU A 940 -0.49 -21.03 -25.06
C LEU A 940 -1.25 -22.34 -25.32
N THR A 941 -2.32 -22.26 -26.10
CA THR A 941 -2.95 -23.42 -26.73
C THR A 941 -1.88 -24.09 -27.58
N GLY A 942 -1.51 -25.30 -27.21
CA GLY A 942 -0.45 -26.07 -27.88
C GLY A 942 -0.83 -26.52 -29.27
N GLU A 943 -0.78 -25.61 -30.25
CA GLU A 943 -0.78 -25.93 -31.68
C GLU A 943 0.63 -25.75 -32.28
N TYR A 944 1.61 -26.44 -31.68
CA TYR A 944 2.77 -26.94 -32.42
C TYR A 944 2.70 -28.47 -32.44
N GLY A 945 1.89 -28.98 -33.38
CA GLY A 945 1.79 -30.40 -33.68
C GLY A 945 2.72 -30.79 -34.82
N MET A 946 3.62 -31.74 -34.53
CA MET A 946 4.64 -32.38 -35.40
C MET A 946 5.86 -31.54 -35.80
#